data_AF-A0A8H4TJZ4-F1
#
_entry.id   AF-A0A8H4TJZ4-F1
#
_cell.length_a   1.000
_cell.length_b   1.000
_cell.length_c   1.000
_cell.angle_alpha   90.00
_cell.angle_beta   90.00
_cell.angle_gamma   90.00
#
_symmetry.space_group_name_H-M   'P 1'
#
loop_
_entity.id
_entity.type
_entity.pdbx_description
1 polymer ?
#
loop_
_entity_poly.entity_id
_entity_poly.type
_entity_poly.pdbx_seq_one_letter_code
_entity_poly.pdbx_strand_id
1 'polypeptide(L)'
;MPQSSNQHYYYIRLIVELFFFMETPRRPCTYSFGENGTTAIVSPSGRLLRITQHFPGHPCGYCVDHSSILRPYAVVDRITPFLSSINDPDHTIGFFPDQEWLGSGAEGISVEMKDYRWPFFKVNRSTGPVDIQYFVSEGVIHQTFTFENGLPDMALRTNMLIRELEFSTNENSFNNAGFEDYYSTQPLGDHRCIQRVHGNVVLFIAAYVENIAVVFKKNDGTGNESNDSETYHVDLSGAKYPNSLSITFVYALELFMANSPHHMPTRFLLDNPPTKRAFLNLDMQKERPFTAESSLDGCLRLNLEHILSVCSIPVYPDAESNDDPAIAFTCGDVDDHRVATAASFSYMAERIRKLLKGHLKWLFEEDYRDLASDPSCPHIWVNGKEILNWKDSEYFPPASLVDAPFHLIKAGDFFEYDQGKTWKVPQSAGIAFQTWIKELDPKNKLGSYAFPRNMDDPTHSFYLTDHVLIWRAIKAAESLGLKSCLFVDITPEATREGDKGGQSSKKPEQRHYSSTKIQNQILKRFTAENPVSKKRMLSVSRSPGHIRFLLRTKDTSLFHAMDCGFFDKPGISSTADEWHNKIDIWKNLIDCQRLHDDNDDISWDEPVRFALSVAIAQKGRCINSLPPQEMLKRAITVLMDSSWDNGLFPGQLDVNGEPAIYNEELIRDKYWSNTFEVPFTLWKFMQSSAKAPTTDPSQQHKSTPVTTQDPEF
;
A
#
# COMPACT_ATOMS: atom_id res chain seq x y z
N MET A 1 57.12 -8.89 4.19
CA MET A 1 57.35 -10.01 3.24
C MET A 1 58.74 -10.59 3.52
N PRO A 2 59.01 -11.89 3.27
CA PRO A 2 58.28 -12.84 2.42
C PRO A 2 57.84 -14.14 3.14
N GLN A 3 56.64 -14.69 2.86
CA GLN A 3 56.24 -15.64 1.78
C GLN A 3 56.54 -17.11 2.13
N SER A 4 55.49 -17.92 2.28
CA SER A 4 54.94 -18.87 1.28
C SER A 4 55.46 -20.29 1.53
N SER A 5 54.75 -21.39 1.30
CA SER A 5 53.77 -21.72 0.26
C SER A 5 53.06 -23.01 0.71
N ASN A 6 51.73 -23.09 0.66
CA ASN A 6 50.86 -23.59 -0.41
C ASN A 6 50.37 -25.04 -0.24
N GLN A 7 49.06 -25.16 -0.47
CA GLN A 7 48.39 -26.26 -1.15
C GLN A 7 48.31 -27.62 -0.43
N HIS A 8 47.20 -27.84 0.27
CA HIS A 8 46.13 -28.74 -0.19
C HIS A 8 45.18 -29.02 0.98
N TYR A 9 43.98 -28.45 0.92
CA TYR A 9 42.70 -28.95 1.47
C TYR A 9 41.71 -27.79 1.23
N TYR A 10 41.34 -27.48 -0.01
CA TYR A 10 40.55 -28.34 -0.91
C TYR A 10 39.16 -28.71 -0.35
N TYR A 11 38.61 -27.90 0.57
CA TYR A 11 37.17 -27.84 0.88
C TYR A 11 36.63 -26.40 1.07
N ILE A 12 37.40 -25.39 0.67
CA ILE A 12 37.01 -23.95 0.67
C ILE A 12 36.71 -23.44 -0.76
N ARG A 13 36.62 -24.35 -1.75
CA ARG A 13 36.34 -24.00 -3.15
C ARG A 13 35.32 -24.90 -3.86
N LEU A 14 34.49 -25.66 -3.12
CA LEU A 14 33.48 -26.54 -3.72
C LEU A 14 32.18 -26.76 -2.93
N ILE A 15 31.93 -25.96 -1.88
CA ILE A 15 30.57 -25.74 -1.31
C ILE A 15 30.23 -24.24 -1.28
N VAL A 16 31.14 -23.40 -1.78
CA VAL A 16 30.96 -21.96 -2.00
C VAL A 16 30.67 -21.66 -3.49
N GLU A 17 30.48 -22.69 -4.32
CA GLU A 17 30.15 -22.54 -5.76
C GLU A 17 29.00 -23.45 -6.25
N LEU A 18 28.23 -24.09 -5.37
CA LEU A 18 27.11 -24.96 -5.79
C LEU A 18 25.90 -24.91 -4.87
N PHE A 19 25.51 -23.70 -4.46
CA PHE A 19 24.09 -23.36 -4.27
C PHE A 19 23.94 -21.91 -4.75
N PHE A 20 23.72 -21.81 -6.06
CA PHE A 20 23.18 -20.67 -6.79
C PHE A 20 23.22 -19.31 -6.06
N PHE A 21 24.24 -18.51 -6.37
CA PHE A 21 23.93 -17.23 -7.00
C PHE A 21 23.15 -17.58 -8.27
N MET A 22 21.83 -17.75 -8.14
CA MET A 22 21.02 -17.15 -9.18
C MET A 22 21.23 -15.67 -8.88
N GLU A 23 22.02 -14.99 -9.71
CA GLU A 23 21.42 -13.80 -10.31
C GLU A 23 20.10 -14.32 -10.89
N THR A 24 19.04 -14.35 -10.07
CA THR A 24 17.71 -14.30 -10.62
C THR A 24 17.79 -13.04 -11.46
N PRO A 25 17.64 -13.14 -12.80
CA PRO A 25 17.70 -11.96 -13.64
C PRO A 25 16.77 -10.95 -12.99
N ARG A 26 17.34 -9.87 -12.45
CA ARG A 26 16.64 -8.87 -11.65
C ARG A 26 15.40 -8.50 -12.42
N ARG A 27 14.24 -8.87 -11.88
CA ARG A 27 13.03 -8.92 -12.68
C ARG A 27 12.65 -7.48 -12.99
N PRO A 28 12.43 -7.14 -14.26
CA PRO A 28 12.00 -5.80 -14.62
C PRO A 28 10.72 -5.47 -13.83
N CYS A 29 10.80 -4.49 -12.93
CA CYS A 29 9.66 -3.92 -12.22
C CYS A 29 9.50 -2.44 -12.57
N THR A 30 8.33 -1.89 -12.29
CA THR A 30 8.09 -0.46 -12.41
C THR A 30 8.49 0.28 -11.15
N TYR A 31 8.77 1.58 -11.28
CA TYR A 31 9.05 2.46 -10.15
C TYR A 31 7.99 3.57 -10.10
N SER A 32 7.15 3.51 -9.08
CA SER A 32 6.06 4.48 -8.85
C SER A 32 6.51 5.52 -7.83
N PHE A 33 6.30 6.80 -8.14
CA PHE A 33 6.70 7.93 -7.29
C PHE A 33 5.71 9.09 -7.45
N GLY A 34 5.64 9.98 -6.46
CA GLY A 34 4.67 11.07 -6.53
C GLY A 34 4.86 12.18 -5.51
N GLU A 35 4.04 13.21 -5.64
CA GLU A 35 3.88 14.30 -4.68
C GLU A 35 2.49 14.92 -4.78
N ASN A 36 1.83 15.12 -3.64
CA ASN A 36 0.61 15.90 -3.52
C ASN A 36 -0.49 15.53 -4.54
N GLY A 37 -0.71 14.23 -4.78
CA GLY A 37 -1.75 13.74 -5.67
C GLY A 37 -1.36 13.70 -7.16
N THR A 38 -0.12 14.06 -7.51
CA THR A 38 0.48 13.80 -8.83
C THR A 38 1.48 12.65 -8.70
N THR A 39 1.32 11.61 -9.50
CA THR A 39 2.16 10.41 -9.49
C THR A 39 2.62 10.05 -10.89
N ALA A 40 3.70 9.29 -10.96
CA ALA A 40 4.25 8.78 -12.20
C ALA A 40 4.80 7.37 -12.01
N ILE A 41 4.75 6.60 -13.09
CA ILE A 41 5.30 5.25 -13.15
C ILE A 41 6.34 5.21 -14.26
N VAL A 42 7.53 4.72 -13.94
CA VAL A 42 8.61 4.53 -14.92
C VAL A 42 9.01 3.07 -15.06
N SER A 43 9.47 2.72 -16.26
CA SER A 43 9.94 1.38 -16.60
C SER A 43 11.26 1.04 -15.92
N PRO A 44 11.66 -0.25 -15.94
CA PRO A 44 13.01 -0.68 -15.54
C PRO A 44 14.14 0.02 -16.31
N SER A 45 13.87 0.44 -17.55
CA SER A 45 14.79 1.17 -18.41
C SER A 45 14.76 2.68 -18.20
N GLY A 46 13.93 3.19 -17.28
CA GLY A 46 13.79 4.61 -16.99
C GLY A 46 12.89 5.38 -17.98
N ARG A 47 12.01 4.71 -18.73
CA ARG A 47 10.99 5.34 -19.59
C ARG A 47 9.76 5.73 -18.79
N LEU A 48 9.13 6.84 -19.12
CA LEU A 48 7.87 7.25 -18.48
C LEU A 48 6.71 6.43 -19.07
N LEU A 49 5.99 5.68 -18.22
CA LEU A 49 4.91 4.76 -18.61
C LEU A 49 3.52 5.30 -18.31
N ARG A 50 3.36 5.99 -17.18
CA ARG A 50 2.08 6.56 -16.74
C ARG A 50 2.30 7.85 -15.96
N ILE A 51 1.39 8.80 -16.14
CA ILE A 51 1.19 9.98 -15.26
C ILE A 51 -0.20 9.85 -14.67
N THR A 52 -0.37 10.15 -13.39
CA THR A 52 -1.70 10.24 -12.78
C THR A 52 -1.82 11.48 -11.94
N GLN A 53 -2.98 12.14 -11.96
CA GLN A 53 -3.24 13.32 -11.15
C GLN A 53 -4.69 13.36 -10.69
N HIS A 54 -4.90 13.62 -9.41
CA HIS A 54 -6.22 13.98 -8.87
C HIS A 54 -6.38 15.51 -8.83
N PHE A 55 -7.53 16.02 -9.25
CA PHE A 55 -7.85 17.44 -9.22
C PHE A 55 -8.86 17.78 -8.13
N PRO A 56 -8.74 18.94 -7.45
CA PRO A 56 -9.75 19.44 -6.51
C PRO A 56 -11.18 19.39 -7.07
N GLY A 57 -12.14 19.01 -6.23
CA GLY A 57 -13.57 18.97 -6.61
C GLY A 57 -14.00 17.81 -7.52
N HIS A 58 -13.08 17.02 -8.09
CA HIS A 58 -13.41 15.87 -8.92
C HIS A 58 -13.55 14.56 -8.10
N PRO A 59 -14.44 13.63 -8.49
CA PRO A 59 -14.61 12.35 -7.80
C PRO A 59 -13.45 11.37 -8.05
N CYS A 60 -12.96 11.32 -9.29
CA CYS A 60 -11.88 10.44 -9.72
C CYS A 60 -10.69 11.25 -10.26
N GLY A 61 -9.53 10.62 -10.27
CA GLY A 61 -8.33 11.18 -10.90
C GLY A 61 -8.32 10.98 -12.42
N TYR A 62 -7.31 11.53 -13.07
CA TYR A 62 -7.03 11.32 -14.48
C TYR A 62 -5.65 10.70 -14.63
N CYS A 63 -5.47 9.89 -15.67
CA CYS A 63 -4.16 9.36 -16.04
C CYS A 63 -3.83 9.63 -17.50
N VAL A 64 -2.54 9.59 -17.80
CA VAL A 64 -1.99 9.50 -19.15
C VAL A 64 -1.28 8.17 -19.25
N ASP A 65 -1.68 7.32 -20.20
CA ASP A 65 -1.05 6.03 -20.47
C ASP A 65 -1.00 5.72 -21.97
N HIS A 66 -0.30 4.65 -22.34
CA HIS A 66 -0.19 4.28 -23.74
C HIS A 66 -1.53 3.79 -24.32
N SER A 67 -1.74 4.06 -25.60
CA SER A 67 -2.93 3.71 -26.39
C SER A 67 -3.40 2.24 -26.27
N SER A 68 -2.44 1.33 -26.14
CA SER A 68 -2.66 -0.12 -26.01
C SER A 68 -3.24 -0.54 -24.66
N ILE A 69 -3.14 0.32 -23.64
CA ILE A 69 -3.64 0.03 -22.30
C ILE A 69 -5.16 0.17 -22.32
N LEU A 70 -5.86 -0.86 -21.84
CA LEU A 70 -7.33 -0.90 -21.81
C LEU A 70 -7.93 0.17 -20.91
N ARG A 71 -9.21 0.47 -21.11
CA ARG A 71 -9.96 1.48 -20.34
C ARG A 71 -9.99 1.13 -18.84
N PRO A 72 -10.11 2.14 -17.94
CA PRO A 72 -9.96 1.92 -16.50
C PRO A 72 -10.94 0.91 -15.89
N TYR A 73 -12.18 0.82 -16.34
CA TYR A 73 -13.14 -0.20 -15.85
C TYR A 73 -12.68 -1.65 -16.05
N ALA A 74 -11.79 -1.94 -17.00
CA ALA A 74 -11.32 -3.28 -17.32
C ALA A 74 -10.06 -3.63 -16.51
N VAL A 75 -10.14 -3.50 -15.19
CA VAL A 75 -8.99 -3.43 -14.27
C VAL A 75 -8.01 -4.62 -14.43
N VAL A 76 -8.45 -5.88 -14.25
CA VAL A 76 -7.59 -7.07 -14.49
C VAL A 76 -7.05 -7.15 -15.92
N ASP A 77 -7.87 -6.82 -16.91
CA ASP A 77 -7.46 -6.88 -18.31
C ASP A 77 -6.53 -5.71 -18.69
N ARG A 78 -6.46 -4.65 -17.86
CA ARG A 78 -5.62 -3.47 -18.01
C ARG A 78 -4.24 -3.67 -17.40
N ILE A 79 -4.16 -4.31 -16.22
CA ILE A 79 -2.91 -4.51 -15.51
C ILE A 79 -1.96 -5.47 -16.23
N THR A 80 -2.49 -6.52 -16.84
CA THR A 80 -1.70 -7.57 -17.50
C THR A 80 -0.95 -7.07 -18.75
N PRO A 81 -1.60 -6.37 -19.71
CA PRO A 81 -0.90 -5.74 -20.83
C PRO A 81 0.10 -4.69 -20.37
N PHE A 82 -0.26 -3.89 -19.36
CA PHE A 82 0.64 -2.87 -18.82
C PHE A 82 1.95 -3.47 -18.30
N LEU A 83 1.89 -4.52 -17.47
CA LEU A 83 3.09 -5.18 -16.95
C LEU A 83 3.86 -5.93 -18.03
N SER A 84 3.17 -6.49 -19.02
CA SER A 84 3.81 -7.17 -20.16
C SER A 84 4.57 -6.19 -21.07
N SER A 85 4.16 -4.92 -21.11
CA SER A 85 4.75 -3.90 -21.98
C SER A 85 5.85 -3.05 -21.35
N ILE A 86 6.18 -3.23 -20.07
CA ILE A 86 7.12 -2.33 -19.35
C ILE A 86 8.51 -2.26 -19.96
N ASN A 87 8.94 -3.32 -20.65
CA ASN A 87 10.25 -3.36 -21.32
C ASN A 87 10.20 -2.93 -22.78
N ASP A 88 9.01 -2.84 -23.35
CA ASP A 88 8.83 -2.48 -24.74
C ASP A 88 9.32 -1.04 -24.97
N PRO A 89 10.28 -0.81 -25.89
CA PRO A 89 10.77 0.52 -26.21
C PRO A 89 9.71 1.44 -26.80
N ASP A 90 8.68 0.90 -27.44
CA ASP A 90 7.61 1.68 -28.06
C ASP A 90 6.52 2.10 -27.06
N HIS A 91 6.48 1.47 -25.88
CA HIS A 91 5.56 1.80 -24.79
C HIS A 91 6.15 2.86 -23.86
N THR A 92 6.27 4.10 -24.36
CA THR A 92 6.62 5.30 -23.57
C THR A 92 5.62 6.43 -23.84
N ILE A 93 5.28 7.19 -22.81
CA ILE A 93 4.45 8.41 -22.92
C ILE A 93 5.28 9.70 -22.77
N GLY A 94 6.59 9.55 -22.50
CA GLY A 94 7.53 10.66 -22.39
C GLY A 94 8.60 10.63 -23.47
N PHE A 95 9.38 11.71 -23.54
CA PHE A 95 10.57 11.77 -24.37
C PHE A 95 11.60 10.74 -23.93
N PHE A 96 12.20 10.07 -24.91
CA PHE A 96 13.25 9.10 -24.69
C PHE A 96 14.20 9.05 -25.89
N PRO A 97 15.47 8.66 -25.72
CA PRO A 97 16.37 8.43 -26.84
C PRO A 97 15.84 7.32 -27.76
N ASP A 98 16.15 7.41 -29.05
CA ASP A 98 15.74 6.38 -30.02
C ASP A 98 16.34 4.99 -29.73
N GLN A 99 15.75 3.96 -30.35
CA GLN A 99 16.14 2.57 -30.12
C GLN A 99 17.55 2.26 -30.67
N GLU A 100 17.97 2.93 -31.74
CA GLU A 100 19.31 2.78 -32.31
C GLU A 100 20.38 3.24 -31.31
N TRP A 101 20.11 4.32 -30.59
CA TRP A 101 20.97 4.86 -29.54
C TRP A 101 20.97 3.97 -28.29
N LEU A 102 19.84 3.34 -27.96
CA LEU A 102 19.73 2.44 -26.81
C LEU A 102 20.38 1.07 -27.01
N GLY A 103 20.73 0.66 -28.23
CA GLY A 103 21.29 -0.68 -28.50
C GLY A 103 20.41 -1.85 -27.98
N SER A 104 20.95 -3.08 -27.99
CA SER A 104 20.25 -4.27 -27.50
C SER A 104 20.26 -4.37 -25.96
N GLY A 105 19.43 -3.54 -25.31
CA GLY A 105 18.65 -3.85 -24.09
C GLY A 105 19.35 -4.27 -22.78
N ALA A 106 19.06 -3.52 -21.72
CA ALA A 106 19.14 -3.87 -20.29
C ALA A 106 20.51 -4.13 -19.63
N GLU A 107 21.52 -4.60 -20.35
CA GLU A 107 22.86 -4.80 -19.76
C GLU A 107 23.50 -3.45 -19.41
N GLY A 108 23.68 -3.19 -18.11
CA GLY A 108 24.36 -2.00 -17.60
C GLY A 108 23.46 -0.87 -17.07
N ILE A 109 22.16 -1.11 -16.90
CA ILE A 109 21.25 -0.18 -16.19
C ILE A 109 21.25 -0.53 -14.70
N SER A 110 21.54 0.44 -13.83
CA SER A 110 21.27 0.33 -12.40
C SER A 110 20.29 1.42 -11.95
N VAL A 111 19.48 1.08 -10.95
CA VAL A 111 18.48 2.00 -10.39
C VAL A 111 18.81 2.26 -8.92
N GLU A 112 18.75 3.52 -8.52
CA GLU A 112 18.89 3.99 -7.15
C GLU A 112 17.64 4.81 -6.80
N MET A 113 17.08 4.60 -5.62
CA MET A 113 15.96 5.40 -5.11
C MET A 113 16.51 6.50 -4.20
N LYS A 114 16.74 7.70 -4.75
CA LYS A 114 17.19 8.86 -3.96
C LYS A 114 16.14 9.21 -2.91
N ASP A 115 16.57 9.31 -1.66
CA ASP A 115 15.72 9.50 -0.49
C ASP A 115 14.56 8.48 -0.40
N TYR A 116 14.78 7.25 -0.89
CA TYR A 116 13.78 6.19 -0.97
C TYR A 116 12.51 6.55 -1.77
N ARG A 117 12.55 7.63 -2.56
CA ARG A 117 11.36 8.20 -3.23
C ARG A 117 11.57 8.45 -4.71
N TRP A 118 12.73 8.97 -5.10
CA TRP A 118 12.96 9.48 -6.45
C TRP A 118 13.83 8.51 -7.25
N PRO A 119 13.32 7.91 -8.35
CA PRO A 119 14.10 6.96 -9.10
C PRO A 119 15.20 7.68 -9.90
N PHE A 120 16.40 7.12 -9.83
CA PHE A 120 17.61 7.57 -10.49
C PHE A 120 18.26 6.39 -11.22
N PHE A 121 18.33 6.48 -12.54
CA PHE A 121 18.86 5.43 -13.40
C PHE A 121 20.26 5.82 -13.86
N LYS A 122 21.21 4.90 -13.73
CA LYS A 122 22.54 4.98 -14.34
C LYS A 122 22.58 3.99 -15.49
N VAL A 123 22.73 4.50 -16.71
CA VAL A 123 22.73 3.71 -17.94
C VAL A 123 24.15 3.72 -18.49
N ASN A 124 24.88 2.61 -18.32
CA ASN A 124 26.23 2.49 -18.86
C ASN A 124 26.18 2.11 -20.35
N ARG A 125 26.76 2.96 -21.23
CA ARG A 125 26.85 2.70 -22.67
C ARG A 125 28.29 2.74 -23.17
N SER A 126 28.52 2.11 -24.32
CA SER A 126 29.75 2.25 -25.09
C SER A 126 29.98 3.70 -25.56
N THR A 127 28.90 4.47 -25.75
CA THR A 127 28.89 5.88 -26.11
C THR A 127 29.01 6.83 -24.92
N GLY A 128 29.18 6.32 -23.70
CA GLY A 128 29.28 7.10 -22.46
C GLY A 128 28.09 6.85 -21.51
N PRO A 129 28.28 7.03 -20.19
CA PRO A 129 27.20 6.86 -19.23
C PRO A 129 26.12 7.94 -19.40
N VAL A 130 24.88 7.57 -19.10
CA VAL A 130 23.73 8.47 -19.06
C VAL A 130 22.97 8.30 -17.76
N ASP A 131 22.74 9.42 -17.09
CA ASP A 131 21.94 9.46 -15.89
C ASP A 131 20.52 9.96 -16.20
N ILE A 132 19.51 9.25 -15.71
CA ILE A 132 18.10 9.65 -15.81
C ILE A 132 17.56 9.88 -14.41
N GLN A 133 17.09 11.09 -14.12
CA GLN A 133 16.53 11.44 -12.82
C GLN A 133 15.08 11.87 -12.95
N TYR A 134 14.23 11.30 -12.09
CA TYR A 134 12.86 11.74 -11.95
C TYR A 134 12.57 12.35 -10.59
N PHE A 135 11.68 13.35 -10.56
CA PHE A 135 11.02 13.80 -9.34
C PHE A 135 9.72 14.53 -9.69
N VAL A 136 8.84 14.70 -8.70
CA VAL A 136 7.61 15.49 -8.84
C VAL A 136 7.73 16.72 -7.95
N SER A 137 7.31 17.88 -8.46
CA SER A 137 7.16 19.07 -7.66
C SER A 137 6.03 19.95 -8.17
N GLU A 138 5.19 20.46 -7.27
CA GLU A 138 4.12 21.42 -7.62
C GLU A 138 3.20 20.89 -8.76
N GLY A 139 2.94 19.59 -8.73
CA GLY A 139 2.13 18.88 -9.73
C GLY A 139 2.78 18.76 -11.12
N VAL A 140 4.10 18.94 -11.21
CA VAL A 140 4.91 18.78 -12.43
C VAL A 140 5.87 17.62 -12.25
N ILE A 141 5.91 16.72 -13.23
CA ILE A 141 6.90 15.65 -13.29
C ILE A 141 8.11 16.16 -14.06
N HIS A 142 9.28 16.01 -13.47
CA HIS A 142 10.56 16.36 -14.08
C HIS A 142 11.31 15.08 -14.44
N GLN A 143 11.74 14.99 -15.69
CA GLN A 143 12.59 13.91 -16.22
C GLN A 143 13.86 14.56 -16.75
N THR A 144 14.97 14.36 -16.05
CA THR A 144 16.26 14.96 -16.42
C THR A 144 17.20 13.89 -16.93
N PHE A 145 17.71 14.08 -18.14
CA PHE A 145 18.80 13.28 -18.69
C PHE A 145 20.10 14.06 -18.57
N THR A 146 21.17 13.38 -18.17
CA THR A 146 22.53 13.93 -18.20
C THR A 146 23.39 13.05 -19.10
N PHE A 147 23.91 13.65 -20.16
CA PHE A 147 24.75 13.01 -21.16
C PHE A 147 26.19 13.48 -21.02
N GLU A 148 27.15 12.56 -21.13
CA GLU A 148 28.58 12.92 -21.17
C GLU A 148 29.09 13.26 -22.58
N ASN A 149 28.41 12.79 -23.64
CA ASN A 149 28.88 12.86 -25.03
C ASN A 149 27.81 13.42 -25.99
N GLY A 150 27.24 14.58 -25.66
CA GLY A 150 26.23 15.27 -26.48
C GLY A 150 24.82 14.67 -26.41
N LEU A 151 23.82 15.41 -26.91
CA LEU A 151 22.41 14.98 -26.91
C LEU A 151 22.15 14.02 -28.07
N PRO A 152 21.60 12.82 -27.82
CA PRO A 152 21.04 11.98 -28.88
C PRO A 152 19.76 12.58 -29.48
N ASP A 153 19.27 12.00 -30.58
CA ASP A 153 17.91 12.30 -31.00
C ASP A 153 16.92 11.84 -29.92
N MET A 154 16.00 12.72 -29.56
CA MET A 154 15.04 12.53 -28.48
C MET A 154 13.65 12.70 -29.08
N ALA A 155 12.87 11.62 -29.06
CA ALA A 155 11.56 11.58 -29.70
C ALA A 155 10.44 11.37 -28.68
N LEU A 156 9.27 11.95 -28.98
CA LEU A 156 7.99 11.70 -28.31
C LEU A 156 6.98 11.23 -29.36
N ARG A 157 6.43 10.03 -29.17
CA ARG A 157 5.29 9.54 -29.95
C ARG A 157 3.99 9.88 -29.24
N THR A 158 2.98 10.37 -29.97
CA THR A 158 1.70 10.78 -29.37
C THR A 158 0.72 9.62 -29.16
N ASN A 159 1.22 8.39 -28.98
CA ASN A 159 0.43 7.17 -28.73
C ASN A 159 -0.02 7.05 -27.28
N MET A 160 -0.54 8.15 -26.73
CA MET A 160 -0.95 8.25 -25.34
C MET A 160 -2.40 8.73 -25.24
N LEU A 161 -3.14 8.21 -24.28
CA LEU A 161 -4.52 8.60 -24.02
C LEU A 161 -4.62 9.28 -22.67
N ILE A 162 -5.50 10.27 -22.56
CA ILE A 162 -5.88 10.87 -21.29
C ILE A 162 -7.16 10.18 -20.86
N ARG A 163 -7.17 9.53 -19.70
CA ARG A 163 -8.31 8.73 -19.24
C ARG A 163 -8.75 9.18 -17.87
N GLU A 164 -10.06 9.25 -17.67
CA GLU A 164 -10.67 9.43 -16.36
C GLU A 164 -10.64 8.10 -15.63
N LEU A 165 -10.14 8.06 -14.39
CA LEU A 165 -10.01 6.85 -13.57
C LEU A 165 -11.36 6.42 -12.97
N GLU A 166 -12.32 6.17 -13.85
CA GLU A 166 -13.66 5.68 -13.56
C GLU A 166 -13.70 4.15 -13.79
N PHE A 167 -13.88 3.41 -12.70
CA PHE A 167 -13.81 1.94 -12.68
C PHE A 167 -15.16 1.25 -12.60
N SER A 168 -16.22 1.99 -12.27
CA SER A 168 -17.53 1.41 -11.96
C SER A 168 -18.37 1.11 -13.19
N THR A 169 -18.06 1.74 -14.33
CA THR A 169 -18.87 1.63 -15.54
C THR A 169 -18.04 1.64 -16.82
N ASN A 170 -18.46 0.83 -17.78
CA ASN A 170 -17.95 0.84 -19.15
C ASN A 170 -18.61 1.93 -20.03
N GLU A 171 -19.65 2.61 -19.51
CA GLU A 171 -20.40 3.65 -20.21
C GLU A 171 -19.81 5.05 -20.03
N ASN A 172 -18.62 5.17 -19.42
CA ASN A 172 -17.95 6.45 -19.22
C ASN A 172 -17.65 7.13 -20.57
N SER A 173 -18.38 8.21 -20.86
CA SER A 173 -18.29 8.94 -22.13
C SER A 173 -16.91 9.54 -22.40
N PHE A 174 -16.19 9.99 -21.35
CA PHE A 174 -14.84 10.54 -21.47
C PHE A 174 -13.86 9.48 -22.00
N ASN A 175 -13.95 8.26 -21.50
CA ASN A 175 -13.09 7.13 -21.87
C ASN A 175 -13.52 6.40 -23.16
N ASN A 176 -14.71 6.69 -23.68
CA ASN A 176 -15.26 6.07 -24.90
C ASN A 176 -14.84 6.78 -26.19
N ALA A 177 -14.08 7.86 -26.10
CA ALA A 177 -13.55 8.57 -27.26
C ALA A 177 -12.51 7.74 -28.02
N GLY A 178 -12.72 7.57 -29.34
CA GLY A 178 -11.71 7.08 -30.26
C GLY A 178 -10.59 8.11 -30.51
N PHE A 179 -9.45 7.65 -31.06
CA PHE A 179 -8.27 8.48 -31.29
C PHE A 179 -8.53 9.71 -32.19
N GLU A 180 -9.42 9.59 -33.17
CA GLU A 180 -9.53 10.56 -34.27
C GLU A 180 -10.51 11.72 -34.02
N ASP A 181 -11.51 11.56 -33.14
CA ASP A 181 -12.62 12.53 -33.04
C ASP A 181 -12.48 13.53 -31.86
N TYR A 182 -11.60 13.27 -30.88
CA TYR A 182 -11.58 14.04 -29.61
C TYR A 182 -10.20 14.43 -29.08
N TYR A 183 -9.12 13.90 -29.68
CA TYR A 183 -7.76 14.25 -29.28
C TYR A 183 -7.17 15.30 -30.23
N SER A 184 -6.54 16.32 -29.66
CA SER A 184 -5.73 17.26 -30.45
C SER A 184 -4.34 17.39 -29.84
N THR A 185 -3.31 17.28 -30.68
CA THR A 185 -1.93 17.55 -30.27
C THR A 185 -1.39 18.70 -31.08
N GLN A 186 -0.91 19.74 -30.40
CA GLN A 186 -0.45 20.96 -31.06
C GLN A 186 0.75 21.53 -30.32
N PRO A 187 1.73 22.11 -31.03
CA PRO A 187 2.73 22.95 -30.41
C PRO A 187 2.08 24.27 -29.94
N LEU A 188 2.49 24.77 -28.78
CA LEU A 188 2.05 26.03 -28.20
C LEU A 188 3.20 27.04 -28.14
N GLY A 189 2.89 28.32 -28.38
CA GLY A 189 3.86 29.41 -28.45
C GLY A 189 4.83 29.25 -29.63
N ASP A 190 6.10 29.60 -29.44
CA ASP A 190 7.18 29.41 -30.43
C ASP A 190 7.64 27.94 -30.51
N HIS A 191 6.69 26.99 -30.52
CA HIS A 191 6.96 25.55 -30.50
C HIS A 191 7.76 25.06 -29.28
N ARG A 192 7.69 25.77 -28.16
CA ARG A 192 8.44 25.44 -26.92
C ARG A 192 7.68 24.56 -25.93
N CYS A 193 6.42 24.30 -26.22
CA CYS A 193 5.56 23.43 -25.42
C CYS A 193 4.68 22.61 -26.37
N ILE A 194 4.47 21.34 -26.04
CA ILE A 194 3.49 20.47 -26.69
C ILE A 194 2.29 20.40 -25.77
N GLN A 195 1.10 20.60 -26.32
CA GLN A 195 -0.16 20.33 -25.63
C GLN A 195 -0.88 19.16 -26.29
N ARG A 196 -1.36 18.22 -25.47
CA ARG A 196 -2.29 17.17 -25.89
C ARG A 196 -3.59 17.32 -25.12
N VAL A 197 -4.69 17.56 -25.83
CA VAL A 197 -6.00 17.88 -25.26
C VAL A 197 -6.95 16.72 -25.47
N HIS A 198 -7.74 16.40 -24.44
CA HIS A 198 -8.90 15.52 -24.52
C HIS A 198 -10.00 16.03 -23.60
N GLY A 199 -11.16 16.37 -24.17
CA GLY A 199 -12.25 17.00 -23.44
C GLY A 199 -11.80 18.29 -22.74
N ASN A 200 -11.93 18.34 -21.43
CA ASN A 200 -11.52 19.45 -20.56
C ASN A 200 -10.16 19.22 -19.88
N VAL A 201 -9.36 18.25 -20.33
CA VAL A 201 -8.08 17.89 -19.72
C VAL A 201 -6.95 18.06 -20.74
N VAL A 202 -5.83 18.64 -20.29
CA VAL A 202 -4.67 18.92 -21.14
C VAL A 202 -3.40 18.40 -20.48
N LEU A 203 -2.59 17.67 -21.25
CA LEU A 203 -1.21 17.37 -20.93
C LEU A 203 -0.30 18.38 -21.60
N PHE A 204 0.47 19.12 -20.80
CA PHE A 204 1.53 20.00 -21.27
C PHE A 204 2.89 19.34 -21.11
N ILE A 205 3.73 19.48 -22.14
CA ILE A 205 5.10 18.97 -22.16
C ILE A 205 6.03 20.10 -22.60
N ALA A 206 7.07 20.39 -21.84
CA ALA A 206 8.12 21.33 -22.22
C ALA A 206 9.50 20.73 -21.91
N ALA A 207 10.54 21.31 -22.49
CA ALA A 207 11.91 20.87 -22.26
C ALA A 207 12.86 22.05 -22.08
N TYR A 208 13.90 21.85 -21.27
CA TYR A 208 14.91 22.84 -20.96
C TYR A 208 16.31 22.24 -21.04
N VAL A 209 17.24 22.97 -21.64
CA VAL A 209 18.67 22.66 -21.60
C VAL A 209 19.37 23.79 -20.88
N GLU A 210 19.98 23.53 -19.72
CA GLU A 210 20.66 24.55 -18.91
C GLU A 210 19.85 25.86 -18.76
N ASN A 211 18.51 25.72 -18.66
CA ASN A 211 17.49 26.78 -18.43
C ASN A 211 16.96 27.43 -19.71
N ILE A 212 17.45 27.02 -20.86
CA ILE A 212 16.97 27.50 -22.15
C ILE A 212 15.85 26.57 -22.60
N ALA A 213 14.65 27.13 -22.77
CA ALA A 213 13.51 26.40 -23.32
C ALA A 213 13.83 25.88 -24.72
N VAL A 214 13.54 24.61 -24.96
CA VAL A 214 13.84 23.94 -26.22
C VAL A 214 12.64 24.03 -27.16
N VAL A 215 12.92 24.07 -28.46
CA VAL A 215 11.92 24.06 -29.53
C VAL A 215 11.68 22.61 -29.97
N PHE A 216 10.43 22.28 -30.26
CA PHE A 216 10.03 20.98 -30.78
C PHE A 216 9.72 21.04 -32.28
N LYS A 217 10.24 20.08 -33.04
CA LYS A 217 9.90 19.87 -34.45
C LYS A 217 8.97 18.68 -34.58
N LYS A 218 7.85 18.88 -35.28
CA LYS A 218 6.96 17.79 -35.68
C LYS A 218 7.53 17.13 -36.93
N ASN A 219 7.62 15.81 -36.92
CA ASN A 219 7.98 15.04 -38.11
C ASN A 219 6.69 14.65 -38.84
N ASP A 220 6.37 15.38 -39.91
CA ASP A 220 5.25 15.03 -40.80
C ASP A 220 5.74 13.92 -41.73
N GLY A 221 5.55 12.66 -41.32
CA GLY A 221 6.05 11.51 -42.06
C GLY A 221 5.68 11.55 -43.54
N THR A 222 6.68 11.57 -44.43
CA THR A 222 6.49 11.34 -45.86
C THR A 222 6.38 9.84 -46.12
N GLY A 223 5.22 9.23 -45.88
CA GLY A 223 5.05 7.79 -46.15
C GLY A 223 3.65 7.27 -45.89
N ASN A 224 3.10 6.57 -46.88
CA ASN A 224 1.75 6.02 -46.99
C ASN A 224 1.45 4.83 -46.04
N GLU A 225 1.86 4.86 -44.78
CA GLU A 225 1.51 3.81 -43.81
C GLU A 225 0.67 4.37 -42.66
N SER A 226 -0.45 3.69 -42.44
CA SER A 226 -1.60 4.03 -41.61
C SER A 226 -1.34 4.00 -40.10
N ASN A 227 -0.33 4.72 -39.61
CA ASN A 227 -0.12 4.90 -38.17
C ASN A 227 -0.43 6.35 -37.78
N ASP A 228 -1.58 6.55 -37.12
CA ASP A 228 -2.17 7.82 -36.68
C ASP A 228 -1.40 8.54 -35.55
N SER A 229 -0.09 8.29 -35.44
CA SER A 229 0.76 8.77 -34.35
C SER A 229 1.72 9.86 -34.82
N GLU A 230 1.56 11.07 -34.30
CA GLU A 230 2.51 12.15 -34.53
C GLU A 230 3.80 11.91 -33.72
N THR A 231 4.94 12.27 -34.30
CA THR A 231 6.25 12.19 -33.62
C THR A 231 6.87 13.57 -33.53
N TYR A 232 7.29 13.95 -32.32
CA TYR A 232 7.97 15.20 -32.03
C TYR A 232 9.42 14.95 -31.64
N HIS A 233 10.33 15.77 -32.18
CA HIS A 233 11.76 15.73 -31.91
C HIS A 233 12.23 17.02 -31.26
N VAL A 234 13.28 16.90 -30.45
CA VAL A 234 13.97 18.04 -29.84
C VAL A 234 14.81 18.76 -30.91
N ASP A 235 14.55 20.04 -31.15
CA ASP A 235 15.31 20.85 -32.10
C ASP A 235 16.42 21.64 -31.42
N LEU A 236 17.67 21.21 -31.65
CA LEU A 236 18.86 21.87 -31.14
C LEU A 236 19.63 22.68 -32.20
N SER A 237 19.08 22.87 -33.39
CA SER A 237 19.79 23.43 -34.56
C SER A 237 20.32 24.88 -34.41
N GLY A 238 20.14 25.53 -33.25
CA GLY A 238 20.59 26.90 -32.96
C GLY A 238 21.63 27.08 -31.86
N ALA A 239 22.10 26.05 -31.15
CA ALA A 239 22.92 26.22 -29.95
C ALA A 239 24.19 25.34 -29.89
N LYS A 240 25.30 25.94 -29.43
CA LYS A 240 26.55 25.24 -29.12
C LYS A 240 26.52 24.81 -27.65
N TYR A 241 26.41 23.52 -27.41
CA TYR A 241 26.34 22.97 -26.07
C TYR A 241 27.70 22.46 -25.59
N PRO A 242 27.96 22.47 -24.27
CA PRO A 242 29.14 21.86 -23.68
C PRO A 242 29.20 20.34 -23.93
N ASN A 243 30.37 19.75 -23.69
CA ASN A 243 30.60 18.31 -23.90
C ASN A 243 29.64 17.44 -23.07
N SER A 244 29.39 17.82 -21.80
CA SER A 244 28.34 17.22 -20.97
C SER A 244 27.11 18.12 -21.00
N LEU A 245 25.94 17.53 -21.27
CA LEU A 245 24.68 18.24 -21.44
C LEU A 245 23.59 17.66 -20.55
N SER A 246 22.82 18.53 -19.91
CA SER A 246 21.61 18.13 -19.18
C SER A 246 20.36 18.72 -19.84
N ILE A 247 19.40 17.85 -20.16
CA ILE A 247 18.08 18.23 -20.65
C ILE A 247 17.01 17.76 -19.66
N THR A 248 16.09 18.64 -19.31
CA THR A 248 14.97 18.34 -18.41
C THR A 248 13.66 18.50 -19.18
N PHE A 249 12.91 17.40 -19.30
CA PHE A 249 11.51 17.41 -19.73
C PHE A 249 10.61 17.61 -18.52
N VAL A 250 9.57 18.40 -18.70
CA VAL A 250 8.54 18.66 -17.69
C VAL A 250 7.17 18.29 -18.23
N TYR A 251 6.39 17.60 -17.41
CA TYR A 251 5.06 17.11 -17.75
C TYR A 251 4.05 17.62 -16.72
N ALA A 252 2.93 18.17 -17.18
CA ALA A 252 1.87 18.71 -16.33
C ALA A 252 0.50 18.33 -16.88
N LEU A 253 -0.34 17.72 -16.05
CA LEU A 253 -1.75 17.52 -16.37
C LEU A 253 -2.57 18.66 -15.75
N GLU A 254 -3.50 19.23 -16.51
CA GLU A 254 -4.34 20.35 -16.07
C GLU A 254 -5.78 20.21 -16.53
N LEU A 255 -6.71 20.76 -15.73
CA LEU A 255 -8.09 20.98 -16.12
C LEU A 255 -8.23 22.33 -16.81
N PHE A 256 -9.10 22.38 -17.82
CA PHE A 256 -9.31 23.56 -18.62
C PHE A 256 -10.79 23.89 -18.79
N MET A 257 -11.14 25.17 -18.69
CA MET A 257 -12.49 25.66 -18.98
C MET A 257 -12.62 25.94 -20.48
N ALA A 258 -13.63 25.37 -21.12
CA ALA A 258 -13.95 25.67 -22.52
C ALA A 258 -14.08 27.19 -22.68
N ASN A 259 -13.27 27.77 -23.59
CA ASN A 259 -13.17 29.20 -23.98
C ASN A 259 -12.02 30.04 -23.39
N SER A 260 -11.14 29.48 -22.55
CA SER A 260 -9.87 30.16 -22.25
C SER A 260 -8.89 30.01 -23.43
N PRO A 261 -7.90 30.89 -23.61
CA PRO A 261 -6.77 30.60 -24.49
C PRO A 261 -5.85 29.59 -23.81
N HIS A 262 -5.35 28.60 -24.57
CA HIS A 262 -4.30 27.72 -24.05
C HIS A 262 -3.02 28.54 -23.85
N HIS A 263 -2.58 28.64 -22.61
CA HIS A 263 -1.31 29.26 -22.25
C HIS A 263 -0.43 28.22 -21.57
N MET A 264 0.88 28.35 -21.78
CA MET A 264 1.86 27.51 -21.10
C MET A 264 1.68 27.66 -19.58
N PRO A 265 1.66 26.55 -18.80
CA PRO A 265 1.52 26.63 -17.36
C PRO A 265 2.53 27.58 -16.74
N THR A 266 2.10 28.48 -15.86
CA THR A 266 3.00 29.44 -15.19
C THR A 266 4.08 28.71 -14.39
N ARG A 267 3.77 27.51 -13.85
CA ARG A 267 4.72 26.61 -13.19
C ARG A 267 5.82 26.04 -14.10
N PHE A 268 5.68 26.15 -15.42
CA PHE A 268 6.76 25.85 -16.35
C PHE A 268 7.72 27.03 -16.51
N LEU A 269 7.32 28.27 -16.16
CA LEU A 269 8.19 29.44 -16.22
C LEU A 269 9.21 29.35 -15.08
N LEU A 270 10.39 28.81 -15.40
CA LEU A 270 11.48 28.64 -14.45
C LEU A 270 12.23 29.98 -14.29
N ASP A 271 11.91 30.74 -13.24
CA ASP A 271 12.81 31.82 -12.77
C ASP A 271 14.14 31.26 -12.23
N ASN A 272 14.16 29.98 -11.86
CA ASN A 272 15.35 29.17 -11.65
C ASN A 272 15.05 27.72 -12.05
N PRO A 273 15.88 27.07 -12.88
CA PRO A 273 15.71 25.66 -13.20
C PRO A 273 15.74 24.77 -11.95
N PRO A 274 15.06 23.62 -11.96
CA PRO A 274 15.12 22.70 -10.83
C PRO A 274 16.32 21.74 -10.95
N THR A 275 17.18 21.91 -11.97
CA THR A 275 18.43 21.13 -12.15
C THR A 275 19.38 21.22 -10.96
N LYS A 276 19.16 22.18 -10.05
CA LYS A 276 19.78 22.25 -8.72
C LYS A 276 18.82 22.64 -7.60
N ARG A 277 17.57 22.13 -7.58
CA ARG A 277 17.05 21.76 -6.25
C ARG A 277 17.97 20.62 -5.82
N ALA A 278 19.08 20.97 -5.16
CA ALA A 278 19.74 20.08 -4.23
C ALA A 278 18.58 19.47 -3.48
N PHE A 279 18.32 18.17 -3.72
CA PHE A 279 17.32 17.42 -2.97
C PHE A 279 17.42 17.97 -1.57
N LEU A 280 16.33 18.58 -1.07
CA LEU A 280 16.31 19.00 0.31
C LEU A 280 16.85 17.77 1.02
N ASN A 281 18.06 17.88 1.57
CA ASN A 281 18.70 16.83 2.34
C ASN A 281 17.81 16.71 3.57
N LEU A 282 16.61 16.16 3.39
CA LEU A 282 15.85 15.49 4.39
C LEU A 282 16.77 14.34 4.68
N ASP A 283 17.58 14.57 5.71
CA ASP A 283 18.62 13.68 6.18
C ASP A 283 17.93 12.44 6.75
N MET A 284 17.32 11.63 5.87
CA MET A 284 16.68 10.37 6.20
C MET A 284 17.72 9.39 6.72
N GLN A 285 19.00 9.61 6.41
CA GLN A 285 20.14 8.89 6.99
C GLN A 285 20.31 9.15 8.50
N LYS A 286 19.76 10.24 9.06
CA LYS A 286 19.70 10.45 10.52
C LYS A 286 18.55 9.72 11.21
N GLU A 287 17.61 9.14 10.46
CA GLU A 287 16.50 8.39 11.07
C GLU A 287 16.96 7.00 11.51
N ARG A 288 16.56 6.62 12.73
CA ARG A 288 16.88 5.30 13.28
C ARG A 288 16.36 4.20 12.35
N PRO A 289 17.13 3.12 12.12
CA PRO A 289 16.66 2.00 11.32
C PRO A 289 15.48 1.29 12.00
N PHE A 290 14.56 0.78 11.20
CA PHE A 290 13.41 -0.04 11.62
C PHE A 290 13.84 -1.43 12.10
N THR A 291 14.91 -1.95 11.51
CA THR A 291 15.45 -3.28 11.78
C THR A 291 16.98 -3.24 11.73
N ALA A 292 17.63 -4.21 12.38
CA ALA A 292 19.09 -4.35 12.30
C ALA A 292 19.57 -4.83 10.92
N GLU A 293 18.67 -5.41 10.11
CA GLU A 293 18.96 -5.91 8.77
C GLU A 293 18.80 -4.81 7.72
N SER A 294 19.91 -4.37 7.12
CA SER A 294 19.95 -3.20 6.23
C SER A 294 19.14 -3.36 4.94
N SER A 295 19.13 -4.55 4.35
CA SER A 295 18.34 -4.87 3.15
C SER A 295 16.84 -4.73 3.45
N LEU A 296 16.37 -5.36 4.53
CA LEU A 296 14.99 -5.26 4.99
C LEU A 296 14.64 -3.81 5.37
N ASP A 297 15.52 -3.09 6.05
CA ASP A 297 15.31 -1.67 6.37
C ASP A 297 15.07 -0.82 5.12
N GLY A 298 15.84 -1.08 4.05
CA GLY A 298 15.67 -0.45 2.74
C GLY A 298 14.31 -0.72 2.12
N CYS A 299 13.91 -1.99 2.01
CA CYS A 299 12.59 -2.37 1.47
C CYS A 299 11.46 -1.73 2.27
N LEU A 300 11.55 -1.76 3.59
CA LEU A 300 10.60 -1.14 4.49
C LEU A 300 10.49 0.37 4.22
N ARG A 301 11.60 1.11 4.15
CA ARG A 301 11.58 2.56 3.83
C ARG A 301 10.95 2.86 2.47
N LEU A 302 11.22 2.03 1.46
CA LEU A 302 10.62 2.15 0.13
C LEU A 302 9.09 1.95 0.18
N ASN A 303 8.61 0.92 0.88
CA ASN A 303 7.17 0.70 1.06
C ASN A 303 6.50 1.89 1.75
N LEU A 304 7.12 2.42 2.80
CA LEU A 304 6.60 3.59 3.50
C LEU A 304 6.53 4.83 2.59
N GLU A 305 7.60 5.14 1.86
CA GLU A 305 7.59 6.26 0.91
C GLU A 305 6.56 6.06 -0.20
N HIS A 306 6.40 4.85 -0.70
CA HIS A 306 5.35 4.53 -1.67
C HIS A 306 3.96 4.86 -1.12
N ILE A 307 3.67 4.48 0.13
CA ILE A 307 2.37 4.80 0.74
C ILE A 307 2.19 6.32 0.89
N LEU A 308 3.23 7.02 1.34
CA LEU A 308 3.16 8.46 1.63
C LEU A 308 3.15 9.35 0.37
N SER A 309 3.70 8.87 -0.74
CA SER A 309 3.89 9.66 -1.97
C SER A 309 2.96 9.26 -3.11
N VAL A 310 2.54 7.99 -3.17
CA VAL A 310 1.71 7.44 -4.24
C VAL A 310 0.31 7.11 -3.72
N CYS A 311 0.21 6.38 -2.60
CA CYS A 311 -1.08 5.98 -2.04
C CYS A 311 -1.83 7.08 -1.28
N SER A 312 -1.26 8.27 -1.14
CA SER A 312 -1.83 9.35 -0.30
C SER A 312 -2.20 10.55 -1.15
N ILE A 313 -3.51 10.74 -1.38
CA ILE A 313 -4.03 11.75 -2.28
C ILE A 313 -4.64 12.90 -1.48
N PRO A 314 -4.09 14.12 -1.55
CA PRO A 314 -4.72 15.30 -0.99
C PRO A 314 -6.05 15.60 -1.72
N VAL A 315 -7.06 15.90 -0.92
CA VAL A 315 -8.42 16.21 -1.35
C VAL A 315 -8.74 17.60 -0.83
N TYR A 316 -9.07 18.48 -1.77
CA TYR A 316 -9.51 19.83 -1.49
C TYR A 316 -10.99 19.94 -1.92
N PRO A 317 -11.84 20.53 -1.07
CA PRO A 317 -13.23 20.78 -1.43
C PRO A 317 -13.28 21.87 -2.51
N ASP A 318 -12.44 22.90 -2.36
CA ASP A 318 -12.23 23.99 -3.31
C ASP A 318 -10.74 24.16 -3.62
N ALA A 319 -10.40 24.47 -4.87
CA ALA A 319 -9.02 24.65 -5.34
C ALA A 319 -8.27 25.83 -4.68
N GLU A 320 -8.99 26.78 -4.07
CA GLU A 320 -8.43 27.99 -3.46
C GLU A 320 -8.20 27.87 -1.95
N SER A 321 -8.46 26.71 -1.34
CA SER A 321 -8.30 26.53 0.11
C SER A 321 -6.82 26.55 0.51
N ASN A 322 -6.46 27.46 1.43
CA ASN A 322 -5.14 27.50 2.06
C ASN A 322 -5.02 26.58 3.29
N ASP A 323 -6.07 25.84 3.63
CA ASP A 323 -6.08 24.94 4.78
C ASP A 323 -5.30 23.64 4.50
N ASP A 324 -4.88 22.95 5.56
CA ASP A 324 -4.38 21.59 5.44
C ASP A 324 -5.41 20.71 4.69
N PRO A 325 -5.01 20.02 3.60
CA PRO A 325 -5.92 19.18 2.84
C PRO A 325 -6.42 17.99 3.66
N ALA A 326 -7.62 17.53 3.32
CA ALA A 326 -8.04 16.19 3.70
C ALA A 326 -7.24 15.17 2.86
N ILE A 327 -6.97 13.96 3.36
CA ILE A 327 -6.13 12.98 2.65
C ILE A 327 -6.86 11.64 2.53
N ALA A 328 -7.09 11.22 1.29
CA ALA A 328 -7.62 9.90 0.98
C ALA A 328 -6.45 8.90 0.83
N PHE A 329 -6.63 7.70 1.39
CA PHE A 329 -5.69 6.59 1.19
C PHE A 329 -6.17 5.66 0.10
N THR A 330 -5.32 5.44 -0.89
CA THR A 330 -5.60 4.63 -2.07
C THR A 330 -4.64 3.45 -2.18
N CYS A 331 -4.95 2.41 -2.93
CA CYS A 331 -3.97 1.38 -3.32
C CYS A 331 -3.18 1.80 -4.56
N GLY A 332 -2.70 3.05 -4.57
CA GLY A 332 -2.16 3.71 -5.75
C GLY A 332 -0.83 3.12 -6.16
N ASP A 333 -0.86 2.11 -7.02
CA ASP A 333 0.30 1.66 -7.79
C ASP A 333 -0.13 1.53 -9.27
N VAL A 334 0.28 0.45 -9.93
CA VAL A 334 0.03 0.16 -11.34
C VAL A 334 -1.48 0.07 -11.69
N ASP A 335 -2.32 -0.15 -10.68
CA ASP A 335 -3.76 -0.44 -10.84
C ASP A 335 -4.68 0.64 -10.24
N ASP A 336 -4.17 1.87 -10.19
CA ASP A 336 -4.90 3.13 -9.99
C ASP A 336 -5.31 3.51 -8.53
N HIS A 337 -5.66 4.78 -8.33
CA HIS A 337 -5.90 5.43 -7.02
C HIS A 337 -7.31 5.15 -6.45
N ARG A 338 -7.69 3.88 -6.27
CA ARG A 338 -8.93 3.53 -5.54
C ARG A 338 -8.73 3.54 -4.03
N VAL A 339 -9.69 4.09 -3.28
CA VAL A 339 -9.62 4.12 -1.81
C VAL A 339 -9.66 2.71 -1.23
N ALA A 340 -8.72 2.38 -0.34
CA ALA A 340 -8.63 1.08 0.31
C ALA A 340 -8.62 1.23 1.84
N THR A 341 -9.47 0.47 2.53
CA THR A 341 -9.63 0.55 4.00
C THR A 341 -8.41 0.02 4.76
N ALA A 342 -7.59 -0.84 4.14
CA ALA A 342 -6.52 -1.63 4.78
C ALA A 342 -5.12 -0.98 4.88
N ALA A 343 -4.91 0.26 4.41
CA ALA A 343 -3.59 0.90 4.49
C ALA A 343 -3.14 1.16 5.95
N SER A 344 -1.89 0.80 6.30
CA SER A 344 -1.27 0.92 7.64
C SER A 344 0.08 1.67 7.59
N PHE A 345 0.57 2.23 8.72
CA PHE A 345 1.71 3.19 8.73
C PHE A 345 2.65 3.07 9.94
N SER A 346 3.97 3.36 9.75
CA SER A 346 4.90 3.78 10.82
C SER A 346 6.17 4.53 10.34
N TYR A 347 6.60 5.57 11.09
CA TYR A 347 7.81 6.45 11.01
C TYR A 347 8.07 7.34 9.76
N MET A 348 8.84 8.44 9.90
CA MET A 348 8.64 9.79 9.30
C MET A 348 7.56 10.63 10.02
N ALA A 349 7.80 10.90 11.30
CA ALA A 349 6.80 11.34 12.26
C ALA A 349 6.02 12.61 11.85
N GLU A 350 6.64 13.59 11.20
CA GLU A 350 5.96 14.83 10.83
C GLU A 350 5.05 14.65 9.61
N ARG A 351 5.56 14.05 8.53
CA ARG A 351 4.77 13.72 7.33
C ARG A 351 3.62 12.77 7.68
N ILE A 352 3.88 11.74 8.48
CA ILE A 352 2.85 10.83 8.98
C ILE A 352 1.80 11.57 9.79
N ARG A 353 2.19 12.44 10.74
CA ARG A 353 1.21 13.19 11.54
C ARG A 353 0.32 14.07 10.67
N LYS A 354 0.91 14.81 9.72
CA LYS A 354 0.16 15.65 8.78
C LYS A 354 -0.83 14.80 7.98
N LEU A 355 -0.38 13.66 7.49
CA LEU A 355 -1.17 12.74 6.68
C LEU A 355 -2.29 12.05 7.47
N LEU A 356 -2.02 11.60 8.69
CA LEU A 356 -3.05 11.01 9.56
C LEU A 356 -4.09 12.05 9.96
N LYS A 357 -3.67 13.28 10.31
CA LYS A 357 -4.60 14.39 10.56
C LYS A 357 -5.48 14.67 9.34
N GLY A 358 -4.90 14.75 8.14
CA GLY A 358 -5.63 14.92 6.89
C GLY A 358 -6.59 13.76 6.61
N HIS A 359 -6.22 12.52 6.91
CA HIS A 359 -7.12 11.37 6.76
C HIS A 359 -8.30 11.41 7.74
N LEU A 360 -8.07 11.80 8.99
CA LEU A 360 -9.16 11.95 9.96
C LEU A 360 -10.09 13.12 9.60
N LYS A 361 -9.55 14.19 8.99
CA LYS A 361 -10.34 15.25 8.36
C LYS A 361 -11.24 14.67 7.27
N TRP A 362 -10.66 13.93 6.33
CA TRP A 362 -11.38 13.28 5.24
C TRP A 362 -12.49 12.35 5.74
N LEU A 363 -12.25 11.58 6.81
CA LEU A 363 -13.22 10.64 7.37
C LEU A 363 -14.41 11.30 8.07
N PHE A 364 -14.18 12.37 8.81
CA PHE A 364 -15.16 12.89 9.77
C PHE A 364 -15.76 14.25 9.40
N GLU A 365 -15.30 14.91 8.35
CA GLU A 365 -15.92 16.14 7.85
C GLU A 365 -16.97 15.85 6.77
N GLU A 366 -18.08 16.60 6.82
CA GLU A 366 -19.28 16.41 5.99
C GLU A 366 -19.02 16.61 4.49
N ASP A 367 -18.06 17.48 4.15
CA ASP A 367 -17.73 17.78 2.75
C ASP A 367 -17.07 16.61 2.01
N TYR A 368 -16.48 15.65 2.75
CA TYR A 368 -15.71 14.54 2.19
C TYR A 368 -16.44 13.20 2.34
N ARG A 369 -15.86 12.25 3.09
CA ARG A 369 -16.40 10.90 3.28
C ARG A 369 -17.60 10.89 4.20
N ASP A 370 -17.58 11.72 5.25
CA ASP A 370 -18.64 11.78 6.24
C ASP A 370 -19.06 10.39 6.78
N LEU A 371 -18.13 9.74 7.49
CA LEU A 371 -18.38 8.45 8.13
C LEU A 371 -19.56 8.49 9.14
N ALA A 372 -19.98 9.70 9.57
CA ALA A 372 -21.10 9.87 10.47
C ALA A 372 -22.45 9.54 9.80
N SER A 373 -22.56 9.85 8.51
CA SER A 373 -23.76 9.61 7.71
C SER A 373 -23.90 8.17 7.23
N ASP A 374 -22.80 7.54 6.76
CA ASP A 374 -22.83 6.15 6.29
C ASP A 374 -21.51 5.41 6.59
N PRO A 375 -21.41 4.76 7.77
CA PRO A 375 -20.26 3.96 8.13
C PRO A 375 -20.19 2.60 7.41
N SER A 376 -21.25 2.19 6.71
CA SER A 376 -21.34 0.86 6.08
C SER A 376 -20.77 0.78 4.67
N CYS A 377 -20.66 1.91 3.96
CA CYS A 377 -20.24 1.92 2.57
C CYS A 377 -18.72 1.68 2.41
N PRO A 378 -18.29 0.58 1.76
CA PRO A 378 -16.88 0.27 1.54
C PRO A 378 -16.31 0.96 0.30
N HIS A 379 -17.16 1.35 -0.67
CA HIS A 379 -16.72 1.77 -2.00
C HIS A 379 -17.03 3.24 -2.25
N ILE A 380 -15.96 4.01 -2.18
CA ILE A 380 -15.99 5.46 -2.19
C ILE A 380 -14.91 6.00 -3.10
N TRP A 381 -15.27 7.10 -3.74
CA TRP A 381 -14.35 7.93 -4.50
C TRP A 381 -13.35 8.64 -3.59
N VAL A 382 -12.29 9.17 -4.19
CA VAL A 382 -11.25 9.92 -3.47
C VAL A 382 -11.84 11.15 -2.78
N ASN A 383 -12.86 11.78 -3.37
CA ASN A 383 -13.60 12.87 -2.73
C ASN A 383 -14.53 12.44 -1.57
N GLY A 384 -14.62 11.14 -1.27
CA GLY A 384 -15.42 10.58 -0.19
C GLY A 384 -16.86 10.19 -0.56
N LYS A 385 -17.32 10.48 -1.78
CA LYS A 385 -18.67 10.12 -2.22
C LYS A 385 -18.78 8.64 -2.57
N GLU A 386 -19.94 8.04 -2.28
CA GLU A 386 -20.24 6.65 -2.64
C GLU A 386 -20.17 6.44 -4.16
N ILE A 387 -19.58 5.30 -4.57
CA ILE A 387 -19.57 4.88 -5.96
C ILE A 387 -20.98 4.41 -6.34
N LEU A 388 -21.61 5.02 -7.34
CA LEU A 388 -22.98 4.64 -7.72
C LEU A 388 -23.06 3.17 -8.15
N ASN A 389 -24.15 2.49 -7.75
CA ASN A 389 -24.46 1.11 -8.12
C ASN A 389 -23.40 0.06 -7.73
N TRP A 390 -22.49 0.36 -6.78
CA TRP A 390 -21.46 -0.60 -6.39
C TRP A 390 -22.03 -1.93 -5.87
N LYS A 391 -23.22 -1.89 -5.25
CA LYS A 391 -23.92 -3.07 -4.69
C LYS A 391 -24.37 -4.06 -5.75
N ASP A 392 -24.65 -3.57 -6.96
CA ASP A 392 -25.12 -4.36 -8.09
C ASP A 392 -23.96 -4.78 -9.03
N SER A 393 -22.74 -4.32 -8.74
CA SER A 393 -21.56 -4.58 -9.56
C SER A 393 -20.92 -5.92 -9.18
N GLU A 394 -20.61 -6.72 -10.19
CA GLU A 394 -19.84 -7.97 -10.03
C GLU A 394 -18.37 -7.72 -9.66
N TYR A 395 -17.88 -6.49 -9.86
CA TYR A 395 -16.48 -6.09 -9.65
C TYR A 395 -16.19 -5.60 -8.23
N PHE A 396 -17.25 -5.26 -7.47
CA PHE A 396 -17.11 -4.72 -6.12
C PHE A 396 -17.51 -5.75 -5.06
N PRO A 397 -16.63 -6.06 -4.08
CA PRO A 397 -16.99 -6.98 -3.02
C PRO A 397 -18.11 -6.40 -2.14
N PRO A 398 -18.94 -7.23 -1.50
CA PRO A 398 -19.97 -6.76 -0.58
C PRO A 398 -19.37 -6.10 0.66
N ALA A 399 -20.14 -5.23 1.32
CA ALA A 399 -19.74 -4.62 2.59
C ALA A 399 -19.37 -5.68 3.65
N SER A 400 -18.26 -5.42 4.33
CA SER A 400 -17.69 -6.26 5.37
C SER A 400 -18.05 -5.73 6.76
N LEU A 401 -18.02 -6.63 7.75
CA LEU A 401 -18.20 -6.25 9.16
C LEU A 401 -17.10 -5.32 9.69
N VAL A 402 -15.97 -5.23 8.99
CA VAL A 402 -14.75 -4.57 9.46
C VAL A 402 -14.39 -3.28 8.72
N ASP A 403 -15.16 -2.87 7.72
CA ASP A 403 -14.87 -1.65 6.94
C ASP A 403 -14.88 -0.40 7.83
N ALA A 404 -15.97 -0.16 8.57
CA ALA A 404 -16.03 0.91 9.56
C ALA A 404 -15.00 0.72 10.70
N PRO A 405 -14.89 -0.48 11.32
CA PRO A 405 -13.86 -0.74 12.32
C PRO A 405 -12.44 -0.34 11.92
N PHE A 406 -12.01 -0.58 10.68
CA PHE A 406 -10.67 -0.19 10.23
C PHE A 406 -10.44 1.33 10.35
N HIS A 407 -11.39 2.15 9.91
CA HIS A 407 -11.30 3.61 10.03
C HIS A 407 -11.35 4.09 11.50
N LEU A 408 -12.24 3.50 12.29
CA LEU A 408 -12.43 3.85 13.70
C LEU A 408 -11.21 3.47 14.56
N ILE A 409 -10.55 2.34 14.26
CA ILE A 409 -9.29 1.93 14.91
C ILE A 409 -8.18 2.94 14.59
N LYS A 410 -8.05 3.37 13.32
CA LYS A 410 -7.04 4.37 12.91
C LYS A 410 -7.18 5.67 13.71
N ALA A 411 -8.40 6.14 13.94
CA ALA A 411 -8.67 7.31 14.76
C ALA A 411 -8.23 7.14 16.21
N GLY A 412 -8.54 5.99 16.83
CA GLY A 412 -8.13 5.68 18.19
C GLY A 412 -6.62 5.53 18.34
N ASP A 413 -5.99 4.75 17.48
CA ASP A 413 -4.54 4.51 17.47
C ASP A 413 -3.77 5.83 17.30
N PHE A 414 -4.21 6.71 16.38
CA PHE A 414 -3.57 8.01 16.19
C PHE A 414 -3.74 8.92 17.40
N PHE A 415 -4.93 8.97 17.99
CA PHE A 415 -5.17 9.77 19.19
C PHE A 415 -4.32 9.31 20.37
N GLU A 416 -4.15 8.00 20.56
CA GLU A 416 -3.28 7.43 21.59
C GLU A 416 -1.80 7.76 21.34
N TYR A 417 -1.34 7.59 20.09
CA TYR A 417 0.02 7.92 19.68
C TYR A 417 0.36 9.41 19.89
N ASP A 418 -0.54 10.29 19.46
CA ASP A 418 -0.33 11.74 19.51
C ASP A 418 -0.77 12.37 20.84
N GLN A 419 -1.39 11.58 21.73
CA GLN A 419 -1.94 12.02 23.01
C GLN A 419 -2.93 13.20 22.86
N GLY A 420 -3.67 13.23 21.76
CA GLY A 420 -4.64 14.29 21.45
C GLY A 420 -4.04 15.70 21.29
N LYS A 421 -2.75 15.82 20.94
CA LYS A 421 -2.04 17.11 20.81
C LYS A 421 -2.44 17.86 19.54
N THR A 422 -2.43 17.18 18.41
CA THR A 422 -2.60 17.74 17.06
C THR A 422 -3.99 17.55 16.49
N TRP A 423 -4.69 16.49 16.90
CA TRP A 423 -6.06 16.22 16.48
C TRP A 423 -7.01 16.22 17.68
N LYS A 424 -8.09 17.00 17.57
CA LYS A 424 -9.19 17.02 18.53
C LYS A 424 -10.32 16.18 17.97
N VAL A 425 -10.87 15.31 18.81
CA VAL A 425 -11.95 14.40 18.42
C VAL A 425 -13.19 15.23 18.08
N PRO A 426 -13.65 15.24 16.82
CA PRO A 426 -14.83 16.01 16.42
C PRO A 426 -16.12 15.33 16.89
N GLN A 427 -17.22 16.09 16.98
CA GLN A 427 -18.52 15.54 17.33
C GLN A 427 -19.00 14.48 16.32
N SER A 428 -18.69 14.68 15.03
CA SER A 428 -18.99 13.74 13.95
C SER A 428 -18.36 12.36 14.18
N ALA A 429 -17.20 12.27 14.83
CA ALA A 429 -16.63 10.97 15.22
C ALA A 429 -17.53 10.22 16.21
N GLY A 430 -18.10 10.92 17.20
CA GLY A 430 -19.06 10.34 18.13
C GLY A 430 -20.34 9.87 17.43
N ILE A 431 -20.83 10.64 16.45
CA ILE A 431 -21.98 10.27 15.62
C ILE A 431 -21.65 9.04 14.78
N ALA A 432 -20.48 8.98 14.15
CA ALA A 432 -20.03 7.82 13.38
C ALA A 432 -19.99 6.53 14.20
N PHE A 433 -19.45 6.56 15.42
CA PHE A 433 -19.51 5.41 16.32
C PHE A 433 -20.95 5.01 16.66
N GLN A 434 -21.82 5.99 16.92
CA GLN A 434 -23.23 5.71 17.24
C GLN A 434 -23.98 5.10 16.04
N THR A 435 -23.79 5.64 14.84
CA THR A 435 -24.39 5.13 13.60
C THR A 435 -23.90 3.72 13.31
N TRP A 436 -22.59 3.48 13.39
CA TRP A 436 -22.00 2.14 13.20
C TRP A 436 -22.55 1.11 14.20
N ILE A 437 -22.68 1.47 15.48
CA ILE A 437 -23.25 0.57 16.49
C ILE A 437 -24.73 0.26 16.21
N LYS A 438 -25.51 1.24 15.72
CA LYS A 438 -26.90 1.02 15.30
C LYS A 438 -27.02 0.09 14.09
N GLU A 439 -26.07 0.13 13.16
CA GLU A 439 -26.03 -0.80 12.01
C GLU A 439 -25.54 -2.21 12.39
N LEU A 440 -24.66 -2.30 13.39
CA LEU A 440 -24.12 -3.56 13.88
C LEU A 440 -25.12 -4.32 14.76
N ASP A 441 -25.95 -3.63 15.54
CA ASP A 441 -26.87 -4.26 16.51
C ASP A 441 -27.95 -5.17 15.89
N PRO A 442 -28.52 -4.91 14.70
CA PRO A 442 -29.40 -5.86 14.02
C PRO A 442 -28.76 -7.25 13.80
N LYS A 443 -27.43 -7.31 13.66
CA LYS A 443 -26.67 -8.56 13.54
C LYS A 443 -26.41 -9.22 14.90
N ASN A 444 -26.62 -8.50 16.01
CA ASN A 444 -26.45 -8.95 17.39
C ASN A 444 -27.66 -9.73 17.92
N LYS A 445 -27.97 -10.87 17.32
CA LYS A 445 -29.11 -11.69 17.74
C LYS A 445 -29.02 -12.04 19.23
N LEU A 446 -30.09 -11.76 19.98
CA LEU A 446 -30.23 -12.04 21.41
C LEU A 446 -29.13 -11.44 22.31
N GLY A 447 -28.45 -10.36 21.87
CA GLY A 447 -27.35 -9.77 22.63
C GLY A 447 -26.16 -10.73 22.79
N SER A 448 -25.94 -11.59 21.80
CA SER A 448 -24.91 -12.62 21.81
C SER A 448 -23.50 -12.07 21.57
N TYR A 449 -23.38 -10.92 20.92
CA TYR A 449 -22.13 -10.32 20.44
C TYR A 449 -21.34 -11.26 19.53
N ALA A 450 -22.08 -12.07 18.76
CA ALA A 450 -21.56 -12.87 17.66
C ALA A 450 -22.22 -12.41 16.36
N PHE A 451 -21.41 -11.91 15.44
CA PHE A 451 -21.85 -11.26 14.21
C PHE A 451 -21.50 -12.17 13.03
N PRO A 452 -22.50 -12.70 12.30
CA PRO A 452 -22.22 -13.50 11.11
C PRO A 452 -21.72 -12.57 9.99
N ARG A 453 -20.74 -13.04 9.23
CA ARG A 453 -20.14 -12.26 8.13
C ARG A 453 -21.15 -11.98 7.03
N ASN A 454 -21.93 -12.99 6.65
CA ASN A 454 -23.04 -12.86 5.72
C ASN A 454 -24.33 -13.30 6.42
N MET A 455 -25.32 -12.40 6.49
CA MET A 455 -26.63 -12.68 7.11
C MET A 455 -27.52 -13.54 6.20
N ASP A 456 -27.29 -13.49 4.89
CA ASP A 456 -28.05 -14.20 3.87
C ASP A 456 -27.55 -15.63 3.67
N ASP A 457 -26.31 -15.93 4.08
CA ASP A 457 -25.79 -17.29 4.09
C ASP A 457 -26.54 -18.14 5.14
N PRO A 458 -27.24 -19.22 4.73
CA PRO A 458 -28.03 -20.04 5.64
C PRO A 458 -27.19 -20.70 6.74
N THR A 459 -25.89 -20.86 6.50
CA THR A 459 -24.98 -21.49 7.47
C THR A 459 -24.34 -20.48 8.43
N HIS A 460 -24.44 -19.17 8.20
CA HIS A 460 -23.84 -18.12 9.06
C HIS A 460 -22.41 -18.42 9.53
N SER A 461 -21.41 -17.89 8.81
CA SER A 461 -20.01 -18.02 9.19
C SER A 461 -19.53 -16.88 10.10
N PHE A 462 -18.77 -17.23 11.15
CA PHE A 462 -18.21 -16.30 12.14
C PHE A 462 -16.68 -16.40 12.15
N TYR A 463 -15.99 -15.26 12.19
CA TYR A 463 -14.53 -15.19 12.17
C TYR A 463 -13.99 -14.43 13.38
N LEU A 464 -12.98 -15.00 14.05
CA LEU A 464 -12.41 -14.41 15.26
C LEU A 464 -11.81 -13.04 14.97
N THR A 465 -11.09 -12.90 13.85
CA THR A 465 -10.50 -11.64 13.38
C THR A 465 -11.53 -10.52 13.28
N ASP A 466 -12.68 -10.76 12.65
CA ASP A 466 -13.74 -9.74 12.51
C ASP A 466 -14.21 -9.24 13.88
N HIS A 467 -14.42 -10.17 14.82
CA HIS A 467 -14.89 -9.85 16.16
C HIS A 467 -13.84 -9.11 16.99
N VAL A 468 -12.57 -9.48 16.82
CA VAL A 468 -11.44 -8.81 17.46
C VAL A 468 -11.28 -7.38 16.92
N LEU A 469 -11.47 -7.15 15.62
CA LEU A 469 -11.47 -5.80 15.04
C LEU A 469 -12.66 -4.97 15.53
N ILE A 470 -13.86 -5.53 15.62
CA ILE A 470 -15.03 -4.87 16.25
C ILE A 470 -14.73 -4.50 17.71
N TRP A 471 -14.16 -5.44 18.48
CA TRP A 471 -13.73 -5.17 19.86
C TRP A 471 -12.73 -4.02 19.93
N ARG A 472 -11.74 -4.01 19.02
CA ARG A 472 -10.69 -2.99 18.99
C ARG A 472 -11.24 -1.62 18.64
N ALA A 473 -12.18 -1.51 17.70
CA ALA A 473 -12.87 -0.27 17.37
C ALA A 473 -13.67 0.27 18.58
N ILE A 474 -14.34 -0.62 19.34
CA ILE A 474 -15.05 -0.23 20.56
C ILE A 474 -14.09 0.23 21.66
N LYS A 475 -12.94 -0.45 21.81
CA LYS A 475 -11.88 -0.02 22.71
C LYS A 475 -11.31 1.35 22.30
N ALA A 476 -11.15 1.60 21.00
CA ALA A 476 -10.73 2.90 20.47
C ALA A 476 -11.71 4.01 20.85
N ALA A 477 -13.03 3.79 20.71
CA ALA A 477 -14.04 4.75 21.17
C ALA A 477 -13.93 5.06 22.67
N GLU A 478 -13.66 4.04 23.50
CA GLU A 478 -13.46 4.23 24.94
C GLU A 478 -12.21 5.11 25.21
N SER A 479 -11.10 4.88 24.50
CA SER A 479 -9.88 5.70 24.59
C SER A 479 -10.08 7.14 24.11
N LEU A 480 -10.96 7.36 23.15
CA LEU A 480 -11.33 8.69 22.64
C LEU A 480 -12.30 9.44 23.57
N GLY A 481 -12.76 8.83 24.67
CA GLY A 481 -13.76 9.41 25.57
C GLY A 481 -15.20 9.34 25.03
N LEU A 482 -15.45 8.54 23.99
CA LEU A 482 -16.74 8.42 23.29
C LEU A 482 -17.61 7.26 23.81
N LYS A 483 -17.35 6.78 25.04
CA LYS A 483 -18.09 5.68 25.65
C LYS A 483 -19.61 5.91 25.70
N SER A 484 -20.03 7.16 25.86
CA SER A 484 -21.46 7.54 25.86
C SER A 484 -22.14 7.34 24.51
N CYS A 485 -21.41 7.16 23.41
CA CYS A 485 -21.96 6.96 22.07
C CYS A 485 -22.20 5.46 21.74
N LEU A 486 -21.76 4.55 22.61
CA LEU A 486 -21.77 3.09 22.37
C LEU A 486 -23.04 2.42 22.90
N PHE A 487 -24.20 2.81 22.38
CA PHE A 487 -25.48 2.20 22.77
C PHE A 487 -26.52 2.22 21.64
N VAL A 488 -27.52 1.35 21.77
CA VAL A 488 -28.73 1.34 20.94
C VAL A 488 -29.96 1.33 21.85
N ASP A 489 -30.98 2.11 21.51
CA ASP A 489 -32.28 2.06 22.17
C ASP A 489 -33.06 0.83 21.65
N ILE A 490 -33.42 -0.10 22.55
CA ILE A 490 -34.25 -1.24 22.24
C ILE A 490 -35.71 -0.80 22.37
N THR A 491 -36.41 -0.67 21.25
CA THR A 491 -37.86 -0.62 21.24
C THR A 491 -38.41 -2.04 21.47
N PRO A 492 -39.22 -2.29 22.51
CA PRO A 492 -39.87 -3.58 22.65
C PRO A 492 -40.78 -3.81 21.44
N GLU A 493 -40.54 -4.91 20.70
CA GLU A 493 -41.46 -5.36 19.67
C GLU A 493 -42.86 -5.45 20.28
N ALA A 494 -43.83 -4.77 19.68
CA ALA A 494 -45.23 -4.91 20.07
C ALA A 494 -45.63 -6.37 19.85
N THR A 495 -45.62 -7.16 20.92
CA THR A 495 -46.23 -8.48 20.94
C THR A 495 -47.66 -8.32 20.44
N ARG A 496 -47.94 -8.93 19.29
CA ARG A 496 -49.29 -9.03 18.75
C ARG A 496 -50.17 -9.72 19.79
N GLU A 497 -51.21 -8.99 20.13
CA GLU A 497 -52.50 -9.44 20.66
C GLU A 497 -52.51 -10.07 22.06
N GLY A 498 -53.04 -9.29 23.00
CA GLY A 498 -53.80 -9.86 24.09
C GLY A 498 -53.44 -9.42 25.50
N ASP A 499 -53.11 -8.14 25.75
CA ASP A 499 -53.35 -7.63 27.11
C ASP A 499 -53.70 -6.14 27.12
N LYS A 500 -54.98 -5.86 27.39
CA LYS A 500 -55.50 -4.53 27.63
C LYS A 500 -55.29 -4.21 29.10
N GLY A 501 -54.32 -3.35 29.41
CA GLY A 501 -54.33 -2.63 30.69
C GLY A 501 -52.97 -2.29 31.24
N GLY A 502 -52.54 -1.05 31.04
CA GLY A 502 -51.43 -0.45 31.79
C GLY A 502 -50.53 0.43 30.94
N GLN A 503 -50.95 1.69 30.71
CA GLN A 503 -50.03 2.75 30.33
C GLN A 503 -49.04 2.98 31.48
N SER A 504 -47.92 2.25 31.46
CA SER A 504 -46.68 2.71 32.08
C SER A 504 -45.74 3.08 30.94
N SER A 505 -45.28 4.33 30.94
CA SER A 505 -44.21 4.81 30.07
C SER A 505 -42.91 4.09 30.46
N LYS A 506 -42.74 2.83 30.03
CA LYS A 506 -41.47 2.12 30.18
C LYS A 506 -40.44 2.87 29.34
N LYS A 507 -39.41 3.41 30.00
CA LYS A 507 -38.24 3.99 29.32
C LYS A 507 -37.69 2.94 28.35
N PRO A 508 -37.26 3.34 27.13
CA PRO A 508 -36.63 2.43 26.20
C PRO A 508 -35.43 1.76 26.89
N GLU A 509 -35.34 0.43 26.79
CA GLU A 509 -34.22 -0.31 27.37
C GLU A 509 -33.00 -0.08 26.49
N GLN A 510 -31.87 0.33 27.06
CA GLN A 510 -30.66 0.62 26.28
C GLN A 510 -29.71 -0.57 26.28
N ARG A 511 -29.29 -1.00 25.08
CA ARG A 511 -28.21 -1.97 24.92
C ARG A 511 -26.87 -1.26 24.82
N HIS A 512 -26.06 -1.38 25.85
CA HIS A 512 -24.71 -0.83 25.85
C HIS A 512 -23.68 -1.81 25.26
N TYR A 513 -22.72 -1.22 24.56
CA TYR A 513 -21.53 -1.89 24.03
C TYR A 513 -20.32 -1.43 24.85
N SER A 514 -19.50 -2.39 25.27
CA SER A 514 -18.21 -2.10 25.93
C SER A 514 -17.17 -3.13 25.54
N SER A 515 -15.91 -2.72 25.50
CA SER A 515 -14.80 -3.58 25.08
C SER A 515 -14.71 -4.83 25.99
N THR A 516 -14.84 -4.66 27.31
CA THR A 516 -14.82 -5.75 28.29
C THR A 516 -15.97 -6.75 28.09
N LYS A 517 -17.20 -6.26 27.85
CA LYS A 517 -18.36 -7.15 27.66
C LYS A 517 -18.21 -7.99 26.41
N ILE A 518 -17.76 -7.36 25.32
CA ILE A 518 -17.59 -8.01 24.01
C ILE A 518 -16.45 -9.01 24.05
N GLN A 519 -15.30 -8.64 24.63
CA GLN A 519 -14.18 -9.54 24.83
C GLN A 519 -14.61 -10.83 25.54
N ASN A 520 -15.33 -10.72 26.65
CA ASN A 520 -15.82 -11.88 27.40
C ASN A 520 -16.74 -12.78 26.56
N GLN A 521 -17.62 -12.19 25.74
CA GLN A 521 -18.51 -12.95 24.86
C GLN A 521 -17.75 -13.62 23.72
N ILE A 522 -16.80 -12.93 23.10
CA ILE A 522 -15.95 -13.49 22.04
C ILE A 522 -15.15 -14.68 22.59
N LEU A 523 -14.44 -14.50 23.71
CA LEU A 523 -13.64 -15.57 24.32
C LEU A 523 -14.52 -16.78 24.66
N LYS A 524 -15.71 -16.56 25.22
CA LYS A 524 -16.66 -17.64 25.52
C LYS A 524 -17.13 -18.38 24.25
N ARG A 525 -17.49 -17.64 23.21
CA ARG A 525 -18.12 -18.18 22.00
C ARG A 525 -17.14 -18.77 21.00
N PHE A 526 -15.93 -18.26 20.90
CA PHE A 526 -14.92 -18.85 20.02
C PHE A 526 -14.17 -20.01 20.67
N THR A 527 -14.32 -20.23 21.99
CA THR A 527 -13.73 -21.42 22.63
C THR A 527 -14.44 -22.70 22.17
N ALA A 528 -13.67 -23.62 21.60
CA ALA A 528 -14.11 -24.95 21.22
C ALA A 528 -13.05 -25.99 21.61
N GLU A 529 -13.43 -27.27 21.68
CA GLU A 529 -12.46 -28.36 21.83
C GLU A 529 -11.89 -28.72 20.46
N ASN A 530 -10.56 -28.75 20.36
CA ASN A 530 -9.90 -29.19 19.15
C ASN A 530 -9.92 -30.73 19.07
N PRO A 531 -10.39 -31.31 17.94
CA PRO A 531 -10.63 -32.75 17.86
C PRO A 531 -9.35 -33.59 17.92
N VAL A 532 -8.20 -33.03 17.54
CA VAL A 532 -6.90 -33.71 17.49
C VAL A 532 -6.21 -33.65 18.86
N SER A 533 -6.01 -32.44 19.39
CA SER A 533 -5.28 -32.24 20.65
C SER A 533 -6.11 -32.47 21.91
N LYS A 534 -7.44 -32.57 21.80
CA LYS A 534 -8.41 -32.68 22.92
C LYS A 534 -8.31 -31.53 23.94
N LYS A 535 -7.73 -30.39 23.54
CA LYS A 535 -7.64 -29.19 24.37
C LYS A 535 -8.71 -28.19 23.98
N ARG A 536 -9.24 -27.46 24.97
CA ARG A 536 -10.07 -26.27 24.72
C ARG A 536 -9.16 -25.13 24.25
N MET A 537 -9.54 -24.52 23.14
CA MET A 537 -8.80 -23.41 22.54
C MET A 537 -9.75 -22.49 21.75
N LEU A 538 -9.25 -21.33 21.34
CA LEU A 538 -10.01 -20.46 20.45
C LEU A 538 -10.04 -21.04 19.04
N SER A 539 -11.22 -21.08 18.44
CA SER A 539 -11.39 -21.27 17.01
C SER A 539 -11.21 -19.94 16.29
N VAL A 540 -10.68 -20.00 15.07
CA VAL A 540 -10.43 -18.81 14.22
C VAL A 540 -11.59 -18.57 13.25
N SER A 541 -12.36 -19.61 12.93
CA SER A 541 -13.68 -19.47 12.30
C SER A 541 -14.63 -20.59 12.72
N ARG A 542 -15.93 -20.29 12.69
CA ARG A 542 -17.00 -21.21 13.04
C ARG A 542 -18.17 -21.10 12.08
N SER A 543 -18.72 -22.25 11.68
CA SER A 543 -20.04 -22.43 11.08
C SER A 543 -20.67 -23.71 11.67
N PRO A 544 -21.96 -23.99 11.46
CA PRO A 544 -22.62 -25.21 11.91
C PRO A 544 -21.92 -26.49 11.44
N GLY A 545 -21.30 -26.47 10.25
CA GLY A 545 -20.61 -27.62 9.67
C GLY A 545 -19.09 -27.64 9.87
N HIS A 546 -18.47 -26.56 10.35
CA HIS A 546 -17.01 -26.45 10.37
C HIS A 546 -16.48 -25.56 11.50
N ILE A 547 -15.46 -26.05 12.21
CA ILE A 547 -14.69 -25.27 13.20
C ILE A 547 -13.22 -25.30 12.79
N ARG A 548 -12.65 -24.14 12.50
CA ARG A 548 -11.25 -23.99 12.08
C ARG A 548 -10.39 -23.55 13.26
N PHE A 549 -9.21 -24.16 13.39
CA PHE A 549 -8.16 -23.78 14.34
C PHE A 549 -6.84 -23.37 13.65
N LEU A 550 -6.65 -23.76 12.39
CA LEU A 550 -5.50 -23.35 11.58
C LEU A 550 -5.54 -21.85 11.30
N LEU A 551 -4.51 -21.10 11.69
CA LEU A 551 -4.35 -19.69 11.34
C LEU A 551 -4.08 -19.55 9.82
N ARG A 552 -4.64 -18.50 9.23
CA ARG A 552 -4.43 -18.10 7.83
C ARG A 552 -4.02 -16.64 7.76
N THR A 553 -3.85 -16.14 6.54
CA THR A 553 -3.39 -14.80 6.19
C THR A 553 -4.03 -13.66 6.96
N LYS A 554 -5.36 -13.64 7.10
CA LYS A 554 -6.08 -12.57 7.83
C LYS A 554 -5.91 -12.62 9.36
N ASP A 555 -5.34 -13.71 9.89
CA ASP A 555 -5.22 -13.94 11.33
C ASP A 555 -3.95 -13.29 11.94
N THR A 556 -3.10 -12.62 11.14
CA THR A 556 -2.00 -11.75 11.63
C THR A 556 -2.51 -10.69 12.62
N SER A 557 -3.66 -10.08 12.32
CA SER A 557 -4.40 -9.13 13.16
C SER A 557 -4.64 -9.60 14.60
N LEU A 558 -4.73 -10.92 14.85
CA LEU A 558 -4.88 -11.47 16.20
C LEU A 558 -3.65 -11.18 17.07
N PHE A 559 -2.44 -11.15 16.49
CA PHE A 559 -1.23 -10.78 17.22
C PHE A 559 -1.22 -9.28 17.56
N HIS A 560 -1.84 -8.44 16.73
CA HIS A 560 -2.05 -7.04 17.09
C HIS A 560 -2.99 -6.90 18.28
N ALA A 561 -4.07 -7.68 18.31
CA ALA A 561 -4.97 -7.70 19.44
C ALA A 561 -4.34 -8.29 20.72
N MET A 562 -3.42 -9.26 20.57
CA MET A 562 -2.61 -9.79 21.67
C MET A 562 -1.80 -8.69 22.35
N ASP A 563 -1.16 -7.80 21.57
CA ASP A 563 -0.41 -6.66 22.11
C ASP A 563 -1.33 -5.59 22.71
N CYS A 564 -2.58 -5.48 22.22
CA CYS A 564 -3.61 -4.62 22.82
C CYS A 564 -4.27 -5.24 24.08
N GLY A 565 -3.80 -6.39 24.55
CA GLY A 565 -4.29 -7.06 25.77
C GLY A 565 -5.59 -7.82 25.62
N PHE A 566 -6.03 -8.13 24.39
CA PHE A 566 -7.26 -8.90 24.16
C PHE A 566 -7.22 -10.32 24.77
N PHE A 567 -6.03 -10.92 24.81
CA PHE A 567 -5.83 -12.27 25.32
C PHE A 567 -5.22 -12.29 26.74
N ASP A 568 -5.22 -11.17 27.46
CA ASP A 568 -4.63 -11.08 28.79
C ASP A 568 -5.54 -11.66 29.88
N LYS A 569 -4.93 -12.28 30.89
CA LYS A 569 -5.61 -12.71 32.11
C LYS A 569 -6.03 -11.49 32.92
N PRO A 570 -7.27 -11.42 33.43
CA PRO A 570 -7.72 -10.30 34.26
C PRO A 570 -6.84 -10.16 35.52
N GLY A 571 -6.40 -8.94 35.81
CA GLY A 571 -5.74 -8.61 37.08
C GLY A 571 -4.25 -8.96 37.21
N ILE A 572 -3.60 -9.42 36.14
CA ILE A 572 -2.15 -9.71 36.14
C ILE A 572 -1.41 -8.60 35.36
N SER A 573 -0.49 -7.89 36.02
CA SER A 573 0.37 -6.88 35.37
C SER A 573 1.52 -7.53 34.60
N SER A 574 2.03 -6.85 33.56
CA SER A 574 3.11 -7.29 32.67
C SER A 574 4.26 -7.99 33.39
N THR A 575 4.51 -9.25 33.07
CA THR A 575 5.68 -10.04 33.48
C THR A 575 6.79 -9.99 32.43
N ALA A 576 8.00 -10.44 32.78
CA ALA A 576 9.11 -10.57 31.83
C ALA A 576 8.85 -11.61 30.71
N ASP A 577 8.05 -12.64 30.99
CA ASP A 577 7.53 -13.57 29.98
C ASP A 577 6.18 -13.06 29.45
N GLU A 578 6.15 -12.67 28.17
CA GLU A 578 4.96 -12.14 27.49
C GLU A 578 3.80 -13.16 27.49
N TRP A 579 4.11 -14.46 27.48
CA TRP A 579 3.09 -15.50 27.44
C TRP A 579 2.47 -15.77 28.79
N HIS A 580 3.17 -15.54 29.90
CA HIS A 580 2.67 -15.87 31.24
C HIS A 580 1.27 -15.26 31.50
N ASN A 581 1.11 -14.01 31.09
CA ASN A 581 -0.13 -13.23 31.25
C ASN A 581 -1.23 -13.58 30.25
N LYS A 582 -0.95 -14.38 29.20
CA LYS A 582 -1.97 -14.74 28.21
C LYS A 582 -2.86 -15.89 28.67
N ILE A 583 -4.14 -15.85 28.32
CA ILE A 583 -5.12 -16.89 28.62
C ILE A 583 -4.76 -18.22 27.97
N ASP A 584 -5.06 -19.33 28.65
CA ASP A 584 -4.58 -20.65 28.23
C ASP A 584 -5.25 -21.13 26.93
N ILE A 585 -6.49 -20.72 26.66
CA ILE A 585 -7.18 -21.03 25.40
C ILE A 585 -6.56 -20.36 24.16
N TRP A 586 -5.87 -19.23 24.33
CA TRP A 586 -5.09 -18.58 23.27
C TRP A 586 -3.76 -19.30 23.07
N LYS A 587 -3.04 -19.61 24.16
CA LYS A 587 -1.81 -20.41 24.11
C LYS A 587 -2.03 -21.73 23.39
N ASN A 588 -3.10 -22.44 23.73
CA ASN A 588 -3.45 -23.72 23.10
C ASN A 588 -3.70 -23.60 21.59
N LEU A 589 -4.28 -22.48 21.11
CA LEU A 589 -4.46 -22.22 19.67
C LEU A 589 -3.11 -22.00 18.97
N ILE A 590 -2.19 -21.27 19.61
CA ILE A 590 -0.86 -21.03 19.04
C ILE A 590 -0.02 -22.30 19.03
N ASP A 591 -0.01 -23.05 20.14
CA ASP A 591 0.75 -24.28 20.27
C ASP A 591 0.23 -25.41 19.36
N CYS A 592 -1.03 -25.32 18.88
CA CYS A 592 -1.59 -26.30 17.94
C CYS A 592 -1.26 -26.02 16.47
N GLN A 593 -0.69 -24.85 16.13
CA GLN A 593 -0.39 -24.52 14.73
C GLN A 593 0.58 -25.51 14.09
N ARG A 594 1.59 -25.94 14.85
CA ARG A 594 2.55 -26.97 14.42
C ARG A 594 1.98 -28.37 14.20
N LEU A 595 0.70 -28.60 14.54
CA LEU A 595 0.02 -29.89 14.36
C LEU A 595 -0.78 -29.94 13.06
N HIS A 596 -0.78 -28.86 12.28
CA HIS A 596 -1.47 -28.78 11.00
C HIS A 596 -0.49 -29.05 9.86
N ASP A 597 -0.69 -30.15 9.13
CA ASP A 597 0.13 -30.54 7.98
C ASP A 597 0.22 -29.42 6.92
N ASP A 598 -0.85 -28.63 6.75
CA ASP A 598 -0.87 -27.45 5.88
C ASP A 598 0.26 -26.45 6.19
N ASN A 599 0.75 -26.39 7.44
CA ASN A 599 1.85 -25.50 7.84
C ASN A 599 3.24 -26.13 7.61
N ASP A 600 3.31 -27.45 7.49
CA ASP A 600 4.56 -28.15 7.14
C ASP A 600 4.80 -28.12 5.62
N ASP A 601 3.75 -28.05 4.80
CA ASP A 601 3.88 -27.68 3.38
C ASP A 601 4.25 -26.20 3.27
N ILE A 602 5.51 -25.92 2.97
CA ILE A 602 6.08 -24.56 2.89
C ILE A 602 6.00 -23.93 1.49
N SER A 603 5.24 -24.51 0.56
CA SER A 603 4.99 -23.97 -0.78
C SER A 603 3.88 -22.90 -0.81
N TRP A 604 3.84 -22.04 0.21
CA TRP A 604 2.78 -21.04 0.35
C TRP A 604 2.83 -20.00 -0.77
N ASP A 605 1.69 -19.77 -1.40
CA ASP A 605 1.47 -18.76 -2.44
C ASP A 605 1.10 -17.38 -1.87
N GLU A 606 0.85 -17.27 -0.56
CA GLU A 606 0.46 -16.04 0.11
C GLU A 606 1.62 -15.49 0.98
N PRO A 607 2.35 -14.45 0.56
CA PRO A 607 3.48 -13.86 1.30
C PRO A 607 3.18 -13.53 2.76
N VAL A 608 1.98 -13.04 3.04
CA VAL A 608 1.54 -12.70 4.41
C VAL A 608 1.51 -13.93 5.34
N ARG A 609 1.47 -15.16 4.82
CA ARG A 609 1.62 -16.38 5.62
C ARG A 609 3.06 -16.56 6.14
N PHE A 610 4.06 -16.18 5.35
CA PHE A 610 5.44 -16.06 5.84
C PHE A 610 5.57 -14.94 6.87
N ALA A 611 4.92 -13.79 6.66
CA ALA A 611 4.89 -12.70 7.65
C ALA A 611 4.24 -13.14 8.98
N LEU A 612 3.15 -13.91 8.92
CA LEU A 612 2.52 -14.52 10.09
C LEU A 612 3.49 -15.46 10.83
N SER A 613 4.27 -16.26 10.09
CA SER A 613 5.29 -17.12 10.70
C SER A 613 6.40 -16.32 11.40
N VAL A 614 6.78 -15.15 10.86
CA VAL A 614 7.70 -14.21 11.54
C VAL A 614 7.10 -13.72 12.85
N ALA A 615 5.83 -13.30 12.86
CA ALA A 615 5.15 -12.85 14.07
C ALA A 615 5.11 -13.94 15.15
N ILE A 616 4.81 -15.19 14.77
CA ILE A 616 4.79 -16.34 15.70
C ILE A 616 6.19 -16.67 16.21
N ALA A 617 7.19 -16.68 15.32
CA ALA A 617 8.57 -17.01 15.66
C ALA A 617 9.21 -15.99 16.59
N GLN A 618 8.97 -14.68 16.36
CA GLN A 618 9.43 -13.59 17.23
C GLN A 618 8.84 -13.67 18.64
N LYS A 619 7.67 -14.31 18.80
CA LYS A 619 7.08 -14.62 20.11
C LYS A 619 7.58 -15.96 20.68
N GLY A 620 8.60 -16.58 20.09
CA GLY A 620 9.19 -17.83 20.59
C GLY A 620 8.26 -19.03 20.49
N ARG A 621 7.45 -19.11 19.42
CA ARG A 621 6.55 -20.24 19.14
C ARG A 621 6.78 -20.78 17.74
N CYS A 622 6.34 -22.02 17.51
CA CYS A 622 6.47 -22.71 16.22
C CYS A 622 5.14 -22.68 15.47
N ILE A 623 5.16 -22.24 14.21
CA ILE A 623 4.00 -22.37 13.31
C ILE A 623 3.91 -23.78 12.70
N ASN A 624 5.06 -24.44 12.51
CA ASN A 624 5.23 -25.74 11.87
C ASN A 624 6.28 -26.58 12.64
N SER A 625 6.75 -27.67 12.04
CA SER A 625 7.78 -28.54 12.63
C SER A 625 9.14 -27.87 12.83
N LEU A 626 9.44 -26.75 12.15
CA LEU A 626 10.71 -26.05 12.28
C LEU A 626 10.83 -25.31 13.63
N PRO A 627 12.04 -25.25 14.22
CA PRO A 627 12.34 -24.36 15.33
C PRO A 627 12.05 -22.89 14.98
N PRO A 628 11.67 -22.03 15.94
CA PRO A 628 11.27 -20.65 15.66
C PRO A 628 12.32 -19.84 14.90
N GLN A 629 13.60 -19.98 15.25
CA GLN A 629 14.70 -19.24 14.61
C GLN A 629 14.95 -19.70 13.16
N GLU A 630 14.77 -20.98 12.89
CA GLU A 630 14.92 -21.53 11.54
C GLU A 630 13.77 -21.08 10.64
N MET A 631 12.53 -21.14 11.16
CA MET A 631 11.36 -20.63 10.45
C MET A 631 11.46 -19.12 10.20
N LEU A 632 11.94 -18.35 11.18
CA LEU A 632 12.18 -16.92 11.04
C LEU A 632 13.15 -16.64 9.89
N LYS A 633 14.33 -17.28 9.90
CA LYS A 633 15.33 -17.12 8.83
C LYS A 633 14.73 -17.46 7.46
N ARG A 634 14.04 -18.59 7.36
CA ARG A 634 13.41 -19.04 6.11
C ARG A 634 12.36 -18.04 5.61
N ALA A 635 11.47 -17.59 6.48
CA ALA A 635 10.40 -16.66 6.13
C ALA A 635 10.97 -15.33 5.62
N ILE A 636 11.99 -14.79 6.28
CA ILE A 636 12.67 -13.57 5.82
C ILE A 636 13.33 -13.80 4.46
N THR A 637 14.05 -14.91 4.27
CA THR A 637 14.65 -15.24 2.97
C THR A 637 13.59 -15.27 1.86
N VAL A 638 12.49 -16.00 2.03
CA VAL A 638 11.42 -16.05 1.01
C VAL A 638 10.81 -14.68 0.74
N LEU A 639 10.53 -13.89 1.79
CA LEU A 639 9.93 -12.56 1.63
C LEU A 639 10.88 -11.57 0.93
N MET A 640 12.18 -11.64 1.21
CA MET A 640 13.18 -10.78 0.59
C MET A 640 13.45 -11.21 -0.85
N ASP A 641 13.60 -12.51 -1.11
CA ASP A 641 13.86 -13.07 -2.44
C ASP A 641 12.66 -12.90 -3.39
N SER A 642 11.45 -12.81 -2.84
CA SER A 642 10.22 -12.51 -3.59
C SER A 642 9.87 -11.02 -3.63
N SER A 643 10.65 -10.12 -3.01
CA SER A 643 10.37 -8.68 -3.15
C SER A 643 10.68 -8.18 -4.57
N TRP A 644 9.89 -7.22 -5.05
CA TRP A 644 10.18 -6.54 -6.32
C TRP A 644 11.41 -5.63 -6.18
N ASP A 645 12.10 -5.32 -7.29
CA ASP A 645 13.29 -4.46 -7.27
C ASP A 645 13.00 -3.02 -6.78
N ASN A 646 11.73 -2.59 -6.83
CA ASN A 646 11.26 -1.33 -6.26
C ASN A 646 11.05 -1.40 -4.72
N GLY A 647 11.33 -2.55 -4.10
CA GLY A 647 11.21 -2.82 -2.68
C GLY A 647 9.82 -3.25 -2.20
N LEU A 648 8.80 -3.27 -3.07
CA LEU A 648 7.45 -3.68 -2.69
C LEU A 648 7.36 -5.20 -2.52
N PHE A 649 6.57 -5.63 -1.53
CA PHE A 649 6.27 -7.06 -1.33
C PHE A 649 5.09 -7.47 -2.23
N PRO A 650 5.15 -8.63 -2.90
CA PRO A 650 4.04 -9.09 -3.71
C PRO A 650 2.84 -9.47 -2.84
N GLY A 651 1.64 -9.37 -3.41
CA GLY A 651 0.43 -9.85 -2.75
C GLY A 651 0.21 -11.36 -2.89
N GLN A 652 0.88 -11.98 -3.86
CA GLN A 652 0.78 -13.40 -4.22
C GLN A 652 2.08 -13.90 -4.89
N LEU A 653 2.38 -15.18 -4.70
CA LEU A 653 3.46 -15.91 -5.37
C LEU A 653 2.90 -16.98 -6.31
N ASP A 654 3.65 -17.31 -7.36
CA ASP A 654 3.37 -18.44 -8.23
C ASP A 654 3.92 -19.77 -7.66
N VAL A 655 3.76 -20.84 -8.44
CA VAL A 655 4.23 -22.19 -8.08
C VAL A 655 5.75 -22.31 -7.90
N ASN A 656 6.52 -21.36 -8.41
CA ASN A 656 7.97 -21.30 -8.27
C ASN A 656 8.40 -20.43 -7.08
N GLY A 657 7.45 -19.85 -6.33
CA GLY A 657 7.71 -18.91 -5.26
C GLY A 657 8.00 -17.50 -5.75
N GLU A 658 7.64 -17.19 -6.99
CA GLU A 658 7.97 -15.93 -7.65
C GLU A 658 6.79 -14.96 -7.62
N PRO A 659 7.01 -13.63 -7.63
CA PRO A 659 5.94 -12.65 -7.61
C PRO A 659 4.94 -12.86 -8.75
N ALA A 660 3.66 -12.95 -8.41
CA ALA A 660 2.55 -13.09 -9.35
C ALA A 660 1.52 -11.98 -9.11
N ILE A 661 0.92 -11.44 -10.17
CA ILE A 661 -0.21 -10.53 -10.04
C ILE A 661 -1.53 -11.31 -10.12
N TYR A 662 -2.59 -10.73 -9.57
CA TYR A 662 -3.92 -11.33 -9.63
C TYR A 662 -4.45 -11.41 -11.07
N ASN A 663 -5.24 -12.44 -11.31
CA ASN A 663 -5.93 -12.72 -12.57
C ASN A 663 -7.46 -12.62 -12.47
N GLU A 664 -7.99 -12.27 -11.29
CA GLU A 664 -9.42 -12.11 -11.02
C GLU A 664 -9.67 -10.80 -10.26
N GLU A 665 -10.75 -10.10 -10.59
CA GLU A 665 -11.04 -8.78 -10.01
C GLU A 665 -11.31 -8.87 -8.49
N LEU A 666 -11.97 -9.96 -8.09
CA LEU A 666 -12.38 -10.20 -6.70
C LEU A 666 -11.21 -10.41 -5.74
N ILE A 667 -10.02 -10.76 -6.26
CA ILE A 667 -8.81 -10.95 -5.44
C ILE A 667 -7.88 -9.74 -5.45
N ARG A 668 -8.14 -8.70 -6.27
CA ARG A 668 -7.34 -7.46 -6.31
C ARG A 668 -7.17 -6.83 -4.93
N ASP A 669 -8.28 -6.58 -4.24
CA ASP A 669 -8.24 -5.87 -2.95
C ASP A 669 -7.50 -6.71 -1.90
N LYS A 670 -7.59 -8.04 -2.00
CA LYS A 670 -6.81 -8.99 -1.19
C LYS A 670 -5.32 -8.92 -1.54
N TYR A 671 -4.97 -8.87 -2.82
CA TYR A 671 -3.59 -8.75 -3.28
C TYR A 671 -2.92 -7.52 -2.69
N TRP A 672 -3.51 -6.34 -2.87
CA TRP A 672 -2.96 -5.10 -2.32
C TRP A 672 -2.98 -5.07 -0.78
N SER A 673 -4.02 -5.63 -0.15
CA SER A 673 -4.03 -5.80 1.30
C SER A 673 -2.84 -6.63 1.79
N ASN A 674 -2.46 -7.68 1.07
CA ASN A 674 -1.30 -8.50 1.42
C ASN A 674 0.01 -7.72 1.21
N THR A 675 0.14 -6.99 0.10
CA THR A 675 1.30 -6.14 -0.20
C THR A 675 1.62 -5.16 0.92
N PHE A 676 0.60 -4.59 1.58
CA PHE A 676 0.79 -3.68 2.71
C PHE A 676 0.86 -4.36 4.09
N GLU A 677 0.18 -5.49 4.29
CA GLU A 677 0.19 -6.21 5.57
C GLU A 677 1.54 -6.89 5.86
N VAL A 678 2.25 -7.36 4.83
CA VAL A 678 3.58 -7.95 4.95
C VAL A 678 4.59 -6.98 5.58
N PRO A 679 4.89 -5.81 4.97
CA PRO A 679 5.84 -4.86 5.55
C PRO A 679 5.38 -4.35 6.93
N PHE A 680 4.06 -4.20 7.16
CA PHE A 680 3.53 -3.82 8.46
C PHE A 680 3.81 -4.85 9.56
N THR A 681 3.61 -6.12 9.25
CA THR A 681 3.92 -7.22 10.17
C THR A 681 5.42 -7.26 10.46
N LEU A 682 6.26 -7.16 9.41
CA LEU A 682 7.72 -7.14 9.56
C LEU A 682 8.18 -5.94 10.40
N TRP A 683 7.69 -4.73 10.12
CA TRP A 683 7.96 -3.55 10.93
C TRP A 683 7.70 -3.81 12.40
N LYS A 684 6.53 -4.36 12.73
CA LYS A 684 6.12 -4.50 14.12
C LYS A 684 6.94 -5.53 14.88
N PHE A 685 7.15 -6.71 14.28
CA PHE A 685 7.73 -7.84 15.01
C PHE A 685 9.26 -7.91 14.90
N MET A 686 9.87 -7.27 13.90
CA MET A 686 11.33 -7.22 13.75
C MET A 686 11.98 -6.07 14.55
N GLN A 687 11.23 -5.04 14.95
CA GLN A 687 11.70 -3.97 15.85
C GLN A 687 12.30 -4.48 17.17
N SER A 688 11.81 -5.64 17.65
CA SER A 688 12.26 -6.29 18.89
C SER A 688 13.72 -6.72 18.85
N SER A 689 14.24 -7.06 17.66
CA SER A 689 15.63 -7.49 17.47
C SER A 689 16.63 -6.35 17.71
N ALA A 690 16.24 -5.10 17.44
CA ALA A 690 17.08 -3.92 17.65
C ALA A 690 17.23 -3.51 19.12
N LYS A 691 16.43 -4.08 20.03
CA LYS A 691 16.45 -3.78 21.47
C LYS A 691 17.25 -4.76 22.32
N ALA A 692 17.85 -5.81 21.74
CA ALA A 692 18.75 -6.68 22.51
C ALA A 692 20.01 -5.88 22.87
N PRO A 693 20.28 -5.60 24.17
CA PRO A 693 21.60 -5.14 24.56
C PRO A 693 22.56 -6.26 24.19
N THR A 694 23.65 -5.93 23.51
CA THR A 694 24.81 -6.82 23.40
C THR A 694 25.25 -7.19 24.81
N THR A 695 24.79 -8.34 25.30
CA THR A 695 25.43 -9.01 26.43
C THR A 695 26.78 -9.47 25.93
N ASP A 696 27.81 -8.74 26.36
CA ASP A 696 29.20 -9.10 26.23
C ASP A 696 29.40 -10.56 26.68
N PRO A 697 29.96 -11.47 25.86
CA PRO A 697 30.19 -12.86 26.23
C PRO A 697 31.22 -13.03 27.38
N SER A 698 31.75 -11.95 27.93
CA SER A 698 32.83 -11.95 28.92
C SER A 698 32.41 -12.19 30.38
N GLN A 699 31.12 -12.41 30.66
CA GLN A 699 30.65 -12.80 32.00
C GLN A 699 29.89 -14.13 31.99
N GLN A 700 30.53 -15.20 31.51
CA GLN A 700 30.18 -16.54 31.97
C GLN A 700 30.59 -16.70 33.43
N HIS A 701 29.59 -16.97 34.26
CA HIS A 701 29.72 -17.50 35.61
C HIS A 701 30.81 -18.58 35.67
N LYS A 702 31.77 -18.38 36.58
CA LYS A 702 32.73 -19.41 37.01
C LYS A 702 31.95 -20.67 37.40
N SER A 703 32.09 -21.71 36.60
CA SER A 703 31.68 -23.07 36.93
C SER A 703 32.50 -23.58 38.11
N THR A 704 31.85 -23.81 39.25
CA THR A 704 32.40 -24.55 40.38
C THR A 704 32.53 -26.03 39.99
N PRO A 705 33.60 -26.74 40.37
CA PRO A 705 33.82 -28.12 39.93
C PRO A 705 32.79 -29.07 40.54
N VAL A 706 32.20 -29.90 39.67
CA VAL A 706 31.38 -31.05 40.03
C VAL A 706 32.21 -32.02 40.86
N THR A 707 31.80 -32.23 42.11
CA THR A 707 32.28 -33.35 42.92
C THR A 707 31.23 -34.45 42.78
N THR A 708 31.65 -35.59 42.24
CA THR A 708 30.89 -36.82 42.09
C THR A 708 30.40 -37.34 43.44
N GLN A 709 29.09 -37.52 43.57
CA GLN A 709 28.46 -38.66 44.25
C GLN A 709 26.93 -38.56 44.08
N ASP A 710 26.37 -39.45 43.28
CA ASP A 710 25.03 -40.00 43.50
C ASP A 710 25.07 -40.84 44.79
N PRO A 711 23.99 -40.92 45.60
CA PRO A 711 22.87 -41.78 45.19
C PRO A 711 21.45 -41.35 45.66
N GLU A 712 20.47 -41.98 45.01
CA GLU A 712 19.13 -42.33 45.52
C GLU A 712 18.17 -41.19 45.89
N PHE A 713 17.20 -40.91 45.00
CA PHE A 713 15.78 -41.30 45.14
C PHE A 713 14.95 -40.84 43.93
#